data_AF-A0A8T0NLL1-F1
#
_entry.id   AF-A0A8T0NLL1-F1
#
_cell.length_a   1.000
_cell.length_b   1.000
_cell.length_c   1.000
_cell.angle_alpha   90.00
_cell.angle_beta   90.00
_cell.angle_gamma   90.00
#
_symmetry.space_group_name_H-M   'P 1'
#
loop_
_entity.id
_entity.type
_entity.pdbx_description
1 polymer ?
#
loop_
_entity_poly.entity_id
_entity_poly.type
_entity_poly.pdbx_seq_one_letter_code
_entity_poly.pdbx_strand_id
1 'polypeptide(L)'
;MRRPRGTSDGDEDPGEEEEEEERRQAAPPSGKDGPGDALWRWRNKSLSEVVLSWSVDEILDKDLLRDKVLKIPETFSTMEHYMTSFFGPLLEEVRDDMCSSMEDISNAPYADLLYVNSMRNGKKGSFEISLGRWRGTSHGCGIDNYKPKTADVLLISETRPANQSDILRQSKSCVIVWVSKVKGNKMTVKASRMMETGAQGDERRQMGVNKYDKSYSEGSDESWDMLDQEAVASKSRYSSAHDIVRKERAKKCSGQHGQNETETHKSSRRWSFCAMFLTNMVTYDRVWVVLRRGLTMDSKIIHSMLGRNNYAPGRCKYCSNNSLDEIKGDLCNFKLNDSQLDAVASCILASECSHRSSVGLVWGPPGTGKTTTVAVMLQMLLTKEQRTLACAPTNMAVLQVASRLLELIGDFSARQHYSLGDIILFGNKDRLQVGKFLTKIYLDDRVQKLLSCFNRKNGWKHCVDSVITFLINCISRYRISVDIQGSSNACNLTFKKYFTSRFSALARELAGCIDTFYYHLPRGSLGKNFDRMMFAKSLVDKLQQLLSADDVSDETLFTIFKPADDLPDSSSSHDDLIDDAADDLHECDISSDSPLDIKTLCIKTLMALSKMRLPCEDSEPSIRDLCLKHAKLIFCTASSSYELFRLQSVKPISILVIDEAAQLKECESLVPLLLQGIEHALLIGDENQLSSLVKSKIAKDADFGRSLYQRLCAMGYSKHLLEVQYRMHPCISKFPNANFYDHRISDGPIVKQETYVKSYLPGPIFGAYSFIHIDNDMEMLDSLGQSSKNMAEVAAAANIVERLAKECSEKKQRTSVGVISPYTAQVIALQDRLGRKFEKHDFLSVTVKSIDGFQGGEEDIILISTVRSNKDGKVGFLSDAGRINVALTRANHCYVSVQVLPLDPWKRNHFTGKQFNMG
;
A
#
# COMPACT_ATOMS: atom_id res chain seq x y z
N MET A 1 9.76 -64.53 -47.72
CA MET A 1 10.07 -65.93 -47.33
C MET A 1 10.45 -65.97 -45.86
N ARG A 2 10.17 -67.10 -45.19
CA ARG A 2 10.16 -67.30 -43.73
C ARG A 2 11.54 -67.18 -43.04
N ARG A 3 11.53 -66.53 -41.85
CA ARG A 3 12.22 -66.85 -40.56
C ARG A 3 13.76 -66.82 -40.49
N PRO A 4 14.42 -66.85 -39.29
CA PRO A 4 13.93 -66.72 -37.89
C PRO A 4 14.80 -65.82 -36.95
N ARG A 5 14.31 -65.76 -35.71
CA ARG A 5 14.84 -65.23 -34.43
C ARG A 5 16.27 -65.67 -34.06
N GLY A 6 16.94 -64.80 -33.28
CA GLY A 6 18.03 -65.12 -32.36
C GLY A 6 18.09 -64.06 -31.24
N THR A 7 18.11 -64.51 -30.00
CA THR A 7 18.07 -63.80 -28.71
C THR A 7 19.43 -63.20 -28.31
N SER A 8 19.43 -62.08 -27.58
CA SER A 8 20.39 -61.80 -26.51
C SER A 8 19.87 -60.71 -25.57
N ASP A 9 19.97 -60.98 -24.27
CA ASP A 9 19.57 -60.19 -23.12
C ASP A 9 20.25 -58.81 -23.04
N GLY A 10 19.57 -57.87 -22.40
CA GLY A 10 20.10 -56.60 -21.92
C GLY A 10 19.25 -56.11 -20.74
N ASP A 11 19.92 -55.85 -19.62
CA ASP A 11 19.40 -55.43 -18.32
C ASP A 11 18.50 -54.17 -18.41
N GLU A 12 17.32 -54.21 -17.77
CA GLU A 12 16.46 -53.04 -17.54
C GLU A 12 16.71 -52.45 -16.15
N ASP A 13 16.97 -51.14 -16.13
CA ASP A 13 17.21 -50.26 -14.98
C ASP A 13 15.85 -49.85 -14.35
N PRO A 14 15.61 -49.99 -13.03
CA PRO A 14 14.29 -49.79 -12.43
C PRO A 14 13.92 -48.31 -12.19
N GLY A 15 14.39 -47.40 -13.06
CA GLY A 15 14.29 -45.94 -12.88
C GLY A 15 13.16 -45.25 -13.65
N GLU A 16 12.42 -45.95 -14.52
CA GLU A 16 11.44 -45.30 -15.41
C GLU A 16 9.97 -45.43 -14.94
N GLU A 17 9.66 -46.27 -13.95
CA GLU A 17 8.28 -46.41 -13.46
C GLU A 17 7.85 -45.30 -12.48
N GLU A 18 8.78 -44.61 -11.78
CA GLU A 18 8.44 -43.51 -10.87
C GLU A 18 8.21 -42.16 -11.60
N GLU A 19 8.83 -41.91 -12.76
CA GLU A 19 8.61 -40.66 -13.52
C GLU A 19 7.30 -40.66 -14.32
N GLU A 20 6.73 -41.83 -14.63
CA GLU A 20 5.46 -41.93 -15.35
C GLU A 20 4.23 -41.73 -14.43
N GLU A 21 4.38 -41.96 -13.13
CA GLU A 21 3.31 -41.79 -12.14
C GLU A 21 3.11 -40.30 -11.74
N GLU A 22 4.16 -39.48 -11.74
CA GLU A 22 4.06 -38.01 -11.56
C GLU A 22 3.44 -37.30 -12.79
N ARG A 23 3.67 -37.80 -14.02
CA ARG A 23 3.05 -37.21 -15.23
C ARG A 23 1.55 -37.42 -15.31
N ARG A 24 0.99 -38.44 -14.65
CA ARG A 24 -0.46 -38.73 -14.63
C ARG A 24 -1.25 -37.82 -13.68
N GLN A 25 -0.60 -37.08 -12.78
CA GLN A 25 -1.28 -36.15 -11.86
C GLN A 25 -1.52 -34.74 -12.44
N ALA A 26 -1.03 -34.45 -13.65
CA ALA A 26 -1.11 -33.11 -14.26
C ALA A 26 -2.04 -32.99 -15.49
N ALA A 27 -2.79 -34.04 -15.85
CA ALA A 27 -3.78 -34.01 -16.92
C ALA A 27 -5.19 -33.68 -16.36
N PRO A 28 -6.06 -32.96 -17.11
CA PRO A 28 -7.44 -32.74 -16.68
C PRO A 28 -8.16 -34.10 -16.54
N PRO A 29 -8.92 -34.37 -15.47
CA PRO A 29 -9.70 -35.60 -15.38
C PRO A 29 -10.77 -35.57 -16.47
N SER A 30 -10.60 -36.41 -17.48
CA SER A 30 -11.64 -36.67 -18.48
C SER A 30 -12.75 -37.49 -17.82
N GLY A 31 -13.82 -36.81 -17.42
CA GLY A 31 -15.15 -37.40 -17.24
C GLY A 31 -15.29 -38.46 -16.14
N LYS A 32 -15.56 -37.98 -14.92
CA LYS A 32 -16.51 -38.50 -13.90
C LYS A 32 -16.17 -37.82 -12.56
N ASP A 33 -17.18 -37.26 -11.89
CA ASP A 33 -17.06 -36.38 -10.72
C ASP A 33 -16.05 -36.90 -9.68
N GLY A 34 -14.84 -36.34 -9.71
CA GLY A 34 -13.77 -36.56 -8.74
C GLY A 34 -13.45 -35.28 -7.94
N PRO A 35 -12.75 -35.36 -6.80
CA PRO A 35 -12.47 -34.22 -5.91
C PRO A 35 -11.76 -33.03 -6.58
N GLY A 36 -11.01 -33.26 -7.66
CA GLY A 36 -10.32 -32.24 -8.46
C GLY A 36 -11.23 -31.32 -9.29
N ASP A 37 -12.46 -31.75 -9.61
CA ASP A 37 -13.40 -30.96 -10.44
C ASP A 37 -13.88 -29.68 -9.73
N ALA A 38 -13.93 -29.70 -8.39
CA ALA A 38 -14.44 -28.57 -7.61
C ALA A 38 -13.51 -27.34 -7.65
N LEU A 39 -12.19 -27.54 -7.55
CA LEU A 39 -11.20 -26.46 -7.66
C LEU A 39 -11.23 -25.82 -9.05
N TRP A 40 -11.36 -26.65 -10.09
CA TRP A 40 -11.45 -26.20 -11.47
C TRP A 40 -12.71 -25.39 -11.74
N ARG A 41 -13.85 -25.79 -11.13
CA ARG A 41 -15.09 -25.03 -11.15
C ARG A 41 -14.97 -23.67 -10.46
N TRP A 42 -14.23 -23.57 -9.35
CA TRP A 42 -14.05 -22.31 -8.63
C TRP A 42 -13.11 -21.35 -9.35
N ARG A 43 -12.07 -21.84 -10.03
CA ARG A 43 -11.11 -21.02 -10.80
C ARG A 43 -11.77 -20.04 -11.78
N ASN A 44 -12.94 -20.37 -12.30
CA ASN A 44 -13.67 -19.52 -13.26
C ASN A 44 -14.61 -18.50 -12.60
N LYS A 45 -14.77 -18.53 -11.27
CA LYS A 45 -15.62 -17.63 -10.49
C LYS A 45 -14.80 -16.50 -9.84
N SER A 46 -15.47 -15.42 -9.46
CA SER A 46 -14.86 -14.42 -8.55
C SER A 46 -14.69 -15.00 -7.15
N LEU A 47 -13.73 -14.50 -6.37
CA LEU A 47 -13.55 -14.96 -4.98
C LEU A 47 -14.85 -14.76 -4.17
N SER A 48 -15.54 -13.64 -4.41
CA SER A 48 -16.84 -13.37 -3.80
C SER A 48 -17.88 -14.47 -4.06
N GLU A 49 -17.91 -15.06 -5.26
CA GLU A 49 -18.85 -16.13 -5.59
C GLU A 49 -18.44 -17.48 -4.99
N VAL A 50 -17.14 -17.73 -4.83
CA VAL A 50 -16.63 -18.93 -4.16
C VAL A 50 -16.95 -18.87 -2.67
N VAL A 51 -16.58 -17.78 -1.99
CA VAL A 51 -16.84 -17.58 -0.56
C VAL A 51 -18.34 -17.63 -0.24
N LEU A 52 -19.17 -16.99 -1.07
CA LEU A 52 -20.62 -17.01 -0.86
C LEU A 52 -21.28 -18.34 -1.24
N SER A 53 -20.55 -19.26 -1.88
CA SER A 53 -21.04 -20.62 -2.13
C SER A 53 -20.85 -21.56 -0.94
N TRP A 54 -20.01 -21.20 0.04
CA TRP A 54 -19.80 -21.98 1.25
C TRP A 54 -20.93 -21.75 2.27
N SER A 55 -21.34 -22.85 2.89
CA SER A 55 -22.13 -22.85 4.11
C SER A 55 -21.27 -22.53 5.33
N VAL A 56 -21.94 -22.16 6.43
CA VAL A 56 -21.27 -21.92 7.72
C VAL A 56 -20.60 -23.19 8.24
N ASP A 57 -21.25 -24.34 8.07
CA ASP A 57 -20.72 -25.65 8.47
C ASP A 57 -19.43 -25.97 7.69
N GLU A 58 -19.38 -25.72 6.38
CA GLU A 58 -18.18 -25.90 5.56
C GLU A 58 -17.03 -24.97 5.98
N ILE A 59 -17.30 -23.71 6.31
CA ILE A 59 -16.25 -22.77 6.75
C ILE A 59 -15.62 -23.25 8.07
N LEU A 60 -16.44 -23.78 8.97
CA LEU A 60 -16.00 -24.27 10.28
C LEU A 60 -15.34 -25.67 10.21
N ASP A 61 -15.52 -26.40 9.12
CA ASP A 61 -14.80 -27.65 8.85
C ASP A 61 -13.32 -27.36 8.53
N LYS A 62 -12.43 -27.82 9.41
CA LYS A 62 -10.98 -27.61 9.29
C LYS A 62 -10.34 -28.50 8.22
N ASP A 63 -11.05 -29.50 7.73
CA ASP A 63 -10.54 -30.47 6.76
C ASP A 63 -11.17 -30.32 5.36
N LEU A 64 -12.10 -29.38 5.17
CA LEU A 64 -12.85 -29.16 3.93
C LEU A 64 -11.98 -29.15 2.65
N LEU A 65 -10.81 -28.53 2.73
CA LEU A 65 -9.90 -28.33 1.60
C LEU A 65 -8.60 -29.14 1.73
N ARG A 66 -8.47 -30.01 2.74
CA ARG A 66 -7.22 -30.76 3.00
C ARG A 66 -6.72 -31.49 1.76
N ASP A 67 -7.58 -32.28 1.13
CA ASP A 67 -7.21 -33.09 -0.05
C ASP A 67 -7.08 -32.25 -1.35
N LYS A 68 -7.41 -30.98 -1.28
CA LYS A 68 -7.36 -30.01 -2.39
C LYS A 68 -6.12 -29.11 -2.32
N VAL A 69 -5.38 -29.16 -1.22
CA VAL A 69 -4.18 -28.34 -1.00
C VAL A 69 -2.95 -29.21 -1.26
N LEU A 70 -2.37 -29.02 -2.44
CA LEU A 70 -1.11 -29.68 -2.83
C LEU A 70 0.08 -28.84 -2.40
N LYS A 71 1.20 -29.51 -2.12
CA LYS A 71 2.48 -28.85 -1.84
C LYS A 71 2.94 -28.06 -3.07
N ILE A 72 3.36 -26.81 -2.86
CA ILE A 72 3.81 -25.95 -3.95
C ILE A 72 5.24 -26.36 -4.37
N PRO A 73 5.46 -26.79 -5.63
CA PRO A 73 6.77 -27.25 -6.07
C PRO A 73 7.78 -26.09 -6.22
N GLU A 74 9.07 -26.41 -6.29
CA GLU A 74 10.12 -25.41 -6.57
C GLU A 74 10.18 -25.01 -8.05
N THR A 75 9.92 -25.97 -8.92
CA THR A 75 9.94 -25.82 -10.37
C THR A 75 8.59 -26.11 -10.98
N PHE A 76 8.27 -25.41 -12.07
CA PHE A 76 7.01 -25.51 -12.78
C PHE A 76 7.26 -25.76 -14.26
N SER A 77 6.46 -26.63 -14.84
CA SER A 77 6.54 -26.99 -16.26
C SER A 77 5.93 -25.94 -17.18
N THR A 78 4.88 -25.25 -16.71
CA THR A 78 4.14 -24.25 -17.49
C THR A 78 3.66 -23.11 -16.60
N MET A 79 3.30 -21.99 -17.24
CA MET A 79 2.61 -20.87 -16.58
C MET A 79 1.28 -21.29 -15.94
N GLU A 80 0.54 -22.18 -16.60
CA GLU A 80 -0.71 -22.71 -16.04
C GLU A 80 -0.44 -23.50 -14.76
N HIS A 81 0.51 -24.43 -14.77
CA HIS A 81 0.91 -25.20 -13.58
C HIS A 81 1.32 -24.24 -12.44
N TYR A 82 2.13 -23.23 -12.75
CA TYR A 82 2.56 -22.24 -11.78
C TYR A 82 1.41 -21.48 -11.13
N MET A 83 0.48 -20.95 -11.93
CA MET A 83 -0.66 -20.20 -11.40
C MET A 83 -1.61 -21.11 -10.60
N THR A 84 -1.77 -22.37 -11.03
CA THR A 84 -2.77 -23.26 -10.45
C THR A 84 -2.38 -23.81 -9.08
N SER A 85 -1.07 -23.95 -8.82
CA SER A 85 -0.54 -24.38 -7.52
C SER A 85 -0.93 -23.46 -6.36
N PHE A 86 -1.29 -22.20 -6.61
CA PHE A 86 -1.64 -21.26 -5.55
C PHE A 86 -3.14 -21.19 -5.21
N PHE A 87 -4.05 -21.70 -6.05
CA PHE A 87 -5.50 -21.57 -5.81
C PHE A 87 -5.97 -22.33 -4.57
N GLY A 88 -5.56 -23.60 -4.42
CA GLY A 88 -5.94 -24.43 -3.27
C GLY A 88 -5.48 -23.82 -1.94
N PRO A 89 -4.16 -23.59 -1.75
CA PRO A 89 -3.63 -22.98 -0.54
C PRO A 89 -4.23 -21.60 -0.21
N LEU A 90 -4.51 -20.78 -1.23
CA LEU A 90 -5.16 -19.47 -1.05
C LEU A 90 -6.60 -19.60 -0.53
N LEU A 91 -7.39 -20.53 -1.07
CA LEU A 91 -8.75 -20.78 -0.58
C LEU A 91 -8.76 -21.32 0.84
N GLU A 92 -7.82 -22.19 1.17
CA GLU A 92 -7.67 -22.71 2.53
C GLU A 92 -7.27 -21.61 3.52
N GLU A 93 -6.38 -20.70 3.15
CA GLU A 93 -6.07 -19.52 3.96
C GLU A 93 -7.31 -18.62 4.15
N VAL A 94 -8.13 -18.42 3.11
CA VAL A 94 -9.37 -17.64 3.19
C VAL A 94 -10.39 -18.31 4.12
N ARG A 95 -10.57 -19.64 4.00
CA ARG A 95 -11.47 -20.43 4.87
C ARG A 95 -11.03 -20.33 6.32
N ASP A 96 -9.74 -20.53 6.60
CA ASP A 96 -9.18 -20.52 7.95
C ASP A 96 -9.27 -19.12 8.60
N ASP A 97 -9.09 -18.05 7.83
CA ASP A 97 -9.28 -16.67 8.30
C ASP A 97 -10.74 -16.41 8.72
N MET A 98 -11.71 -16.87 7.92
CA MET A 98 -13.12 -16.79 8.27
C MET A 98 -13.47 -17.65 9.49
N CYS A 99 -12.94 -18.88 9.54
CA CYS A 99 -13.14 -19.80 10.66
C CYS A 99 -12.62 -19.20 11.97
N SER A 100 -11.38 -18.69 11.96
CA SER A 100 -10.78 -18.00 13.12
C SER A 100 -11.62 -16.80 13.57
N SER A 101 -12.16 -16.02 12.62
CA SER A 101 -13.03 -14.88 12.92
C SER A 101 -14.37 -15.30 13.52
N MET A 102 -14.89 -16.48 13.16
CA MET A 102 -16.11 -17.07 13.74
C MET A 102 -15.85 -17.68 15.12
N GLU A 103 -14.66 -18.24 15.36
CA GLU A 103 -14.24 -18.72 16.68
C GLU A 103 -14.18 -17.56 17.70
N ASP A 104 -13.75 -16.37 17.27
CA ASP A 104 -13.68 -15.14 18.08
C ASP A 104 -14.87 -14.17 17.88
N ILE A 105 -16.01 -14.68 17.40
CA ILE A 105 -17.19 -13.84 17.06
C ILE A 105 -17.70 -12.99 18.23
N SER A 106 -17.44 -13.43 19.47
CA SER A 106 -17.87 -12.75 20.69
C SER A 106 -17.29 -11.34 20.80
N ASN A 107 -16.09 -11.13 20.27
CA ASN A 107 -15.38 -9.85 20.30
C ASN A 107 -15.57 -9.03 19.02
N ALA A 108 -16.19 -9.61 17.99
CA ALA A 108 -16.38 -8.96 16.70
C ALA A 108 -17.24 -7.68 16.79
N PRO A 109 -16.88 -6.61 16.06
CA PRO A 109 -17.75 -5.46 15.87
C PRO A 109 -19.10 -5.88 15.27
N TYR A 110 -20.19 -5.29 15.76
CA TYR A 110 -21.53 -5.66 15.34
C TYR A 110 -22.49 -4.47 15.24
N ALA A 111 -23.52 -4.58 14.40
CA ALA A 111 -24.57 -3.58 14.23
C ALA A 111 -25.94 -4.24 14.02
N ASP A 112 -27.01 -3.54 14.39
CA ASP A 112 -28.37 -3.98 14.12
C ASP A 112 -28.72 -3.77 12.64
N LEU A 113 -29.33 -4.76 12.00
CA LEU A 113 -29.84 -4.64 10.64
C LEU A 113 -31.16 -3.87 10.63
N LEU A 114 -31.18 -2.71 9.96
CA LEU A 114 -32.34 -1.81 9.96
C LEU A 114 -33.32 -2.13 8.82
N TYR A 115 -32.82 -2.41 7.62
CA TYR A 115 -33.64 -2.86 6.49
C TYR A 115 -32.80 -3.56 5.41
N VAL A 116 -33.48 -4.34 4.56
CA VAL A 116 -32.93 -5.05 3.39
C VAL A 116 -33.84 -4.83 2.18
N ASN A 117 -33.27 -4.37 1.07
CA ASN A 117 -33.96 -4.22 -0.21
C ASN A 117 -33.24 -5.00 -1.31
N SER A 118 -33.98 -5.77 -2.11
CA SER A 118 -33.47 -6.43 -3.30
C SER A 118 -33.27 -5.39 -4.40
N MET A 119 -32.13 -5.45 -5.09
CA MET A 119 -31.87 -4.53 -6.19
C MET A 119 -32.56 -5.03 -7.47
N ARG A 120 -33.41 -4.18 -8.06
CA ARG A 120 -34.19 -4.48 -9.29
C ARG A 120 -33.32 -4.75 -10.53
N ASN A 121 -32.03 -4.39 -10.50
CA ASN A 121 -31.12 -4.52 -11.63
C ASN A 121 -30.43 -5.90 -11.67
N GLY A 122 -31.15 -6.94 -12.12
CA GLY A 122 -30.64 -8.12 -12.85
C GLY A 122 -29.60 -9.08 -12.23
N LYS A 123 -28.90 -8.73 -11.14
CA LYS A 123 -27.90 -9.62 -10.51
C LYS A 123 -28.52 -10.38 -9.35
N LYS A 124 -28.94 -11.62 -9.60
CA LYS A 124 -29.43 -12.59 -8.60
C LYS A 124 -28.50 -12.56 -7.37
N GLY A 125 -29.05 -12.32 -6.18
CA GLY A 125 -28.29 -12.29 -4.91
C GLY A 125 -27.64 -10.94 -4.51
N SER A 126 -27.98 -9.82 -5.16
CA SER A 126 -27.51 -8.47 -4.78
C SER A 126 -28.57 -7.67 -4.01
N PHE A 127 -28.18 -7.09 -2.87
CA PHE A 127 -29.07 -6.38 -1.95
C PHE A 127 -28.50 -5.02 -1.55
N GLU A 128 -29.37 -4.07 -1.21
CA GLU A 128 -29.03 -2.89 -0.43
C GLU A 128 -29.46 -3.14 1.02
N ILE A 129 -28.53 -3.03 1.96
CA ILE A 129 -28.83 -3.12 3.39
C ILE A 129 -28.45 -1.81 4.09
N SER A 130 -29.16 -1.50 5.18
CA SER A 130 -28.80 -0.41 6.09
C SER A 130 -28.57 -0.95 7.47
N LEU A 131 -27.47 -0.54 8.08
CA LEU A 131 -27.09 -0.94 9.43
C LEU A 131 -27.21 0.22 10.41
N GLY A 132 -27.45 -0.12 11.67
CA GLY A 132 -27.42 0.80 12.80
C GLY A 132 -25.99 1.23 13.14
N ARG A 133 -25.83 1.79 14.33
CA ARG A 133 -24.50 2.16 14.84
C ARG A 133 -23.72 0.89 15.17
N TRP A 134 -22.48 0.81 14.68
CA TRP A 134 -21.55 -0.25 15.06
C TRP A 134 -21.17 -0.13 16.54
N ARG A 135 -21.18 -1.28 17.22
CA ARG A 135 -20.83 -1.47 18.62
C ARG A 135 -19.67 -2.48 18.71
N GLY A 136 -18.89 -2.37 19.78
CA GLY A 136 -17.67 -3.18 19.96
C GLY A 136 -16.43 -2.48 19.39
N THR A 137 -15.26 -2.89 19.86
CA THR A 137 -13.96 -2.41 19.40
C THR A 137 -13.44 -3.36 18.32
N SER A 138 -12.86 -2.84 17.24
CA SER A 138 -12.09 -3.67 16.32
C SER A 138 -10.83 -4.16 17.03
N HIS A 139 -10.50 -5.43 16.92
CA HIS A 139 -9.25 -6.00 17.42
C HIS A 139 -8.06 -5.07 17.12
N GLY A 140 -7.45 -4.51 18.17
CA GLY A 140 -6.13 -3.87 18.09
C GLY A 140 -6.04 -2.36 17.84
N CYS A 141 -7.11 -1.55 17.91
CA CYS A 141 -6.93 -0.09 17.95
C CYS A 141 -7.91 0.57 18.92
N GLY A 142 -7.36 1.19 19.96
CA GLY A 142 -8.14 1.99 20.91
C GLY A 142 -8.84 3.16 20.19
N ILE A 143 -10.07 3.43 20.64
CA ILE A 143 -10.85 4.67 20.48
C ILE A 143 -11.71 4.83 19.20
N ASP A 144 -11.52 4.07 18.12
CA ASP A 144 -12.37 4.21 16.92
C ASP A 144 -13.42 3.09 16.76
N ASN A 145 -14.70 3.48 16.64
CA ASN A 145 -15.78 2.57 16.23
C ASN A 145 -15.51 2.05 14.82
N TYR A 146 -15.63 0.73 14.62
CA TYR A 146 -15.47 0.06 13.33
C TYR A 146 -16.34 0.72 12.22
N LYS A 147 -15.76 0.85 11.02
CA LYS A 147 -16.42 1.38 9.82
C LYS A 147 -16.34 0.35 8.68
N PRO A 148 -17.48 -0.06 8.10
CA PRO A 148 -17.50 -0.96 6.95
C PRO A 148 -16.75 -0.41 5.74
N LYS A 149 -16.12 -1.31 5.01
CA LYS A 149 -15.29 -1.12 3.82
C LYS A 149 -15.71 -2.11 2.73
N THR A 150 -15.31 -1.82 1.50
CA THR A 150 -15.50 -2.76 0.39
C THR A 150 -14.70 -4.05 0.63
N ALA A 151 -15.29 -5.17 0.22
CA ALA A 151 -14.83 -6.55 0.43
C ALA A 151 -14.78 -6.99 1.90
N ASP A 152 -15.42 -6.27 2.82
CA ASP A 152 -15.75 -6.85 4.12
C ASP A 152 -16.72 -8.02 3.96
N VAL A 153 -16.48 -9.08 4.71
CA VAL A 153 -17.39 -10.20 4.86
C VAL A 153 -18.07 -10.10 6.22
N LEU A 154 -19.40 -10.10 6.20
CA LEU A 154 -20.24 -10.00 7.38
C LEU A 154 -21.03 -11.29 7.58
N LEU A 155 -21.22 -11.66 8.85
CA LEU A 155 -22.18 -12.68 9.27
C LEU A 155 -23.45 -12.00 9.74
N ILE A 156 -24.59 -12.33 9.14
CA ILE A 156 -25.92 -11.88 9.60
C ILE A 156 -26.61 -13.04 10.30
N SER A 157 -27.07 -12.83 11.53
CA SER A 157 -27.78 -13.82 12.33
C SER A 157 -28.98 -13.20 13.08
N GLU A 158 -29.92 -14.04 13.51
CA GLU A 158 -31.11 -13.61 14.28
C GLU A 158 -30.76 -13.09 15.67
N THR A 159 -29.73 -13.67 16.28
CA THR A 159 -29.20 -13.28 17.59
C THR A 159 -27.69 -13.19 17.51
N ARG A 160 -27.07 -12.39 18.38
CA ARG A 160 -25.61 -12.34 18.46
C ARG A 160 -25.12 -13.66 19.11
N PRO A 161 -24.41 -14.53 18.38
CA PRO A 161 -23.82 -15.73 18.95
C PRO A 161 -22.74 -15.36 19.97
N ALA A 162 -22.64 -16.12 21.06
CA ALA A 162 -21.60 -15.90 22.06
C ALA A 162 -20.32 -16.71 21.77
N ASN A 163 -20.42 -17.76 20.96
CA ASN A 163 -19.32 -18.65 20.61
C ASN A 163 -19.62 -19.43 19.31
N GLN A 164 -18.64 -20.19 18.82
CA GLN A 164 -18.76 -21.04 17.64
C GLN A 164 -19.92 -22.06 17.72
N SER A 165 -20.18 -22.63 18.91
CA SER A 165 -21.28 -23.60 19.08
C SER A 165 -22.65 -22.96 18.86
N ASP A 166 -22.82 -21.68 19.24
CA ASP A 166 -24.04 -20.93 18.96
C ASP A 166 -24.20 -20.63 17.46
N ILE A 167 -23.10 -20.37 16.75
CA ILE A 167 -23.10 -20.22 15.29
C ILE A 167 -23.57 -21.52 14.64
N LEU A 168 -23.02 -22.68 15.03
CA LEU A 168 -23.41 -23.99 14.48
C LEU A 168 -24.88 -24.31 14.74
N ARG A 169 -25.39 -24.03 15.94
CA ARG A 169 -26.82 -24.20 16.26
C ARG A 169 -27.73 -23.36 15.38
N GLN A 170 -27.23 -22.24 14.88
CA GLN A 170 -27.94 -21.27 14.03
C GLN A 170 -27.44 -21.28 12.58
N SER A 171 -26.68 -22.29 12.13
CA SER A 171 -26.00 -22.27 10.82
C SER A 171 -26.99 -22.11 9.65
N LYS A 172 -28.19 -22.67 9.80
CA LYS A 172 -29.29 -22.57 8.83
C LYS A 172 -29.98 -21.19 8.80
N SER A 173 -29.90 -20.39 9.86
CA SER A 173 -30.44 -19.02 9.88
C SER A 173 -29.38 -17.96 9.56
N CYS A 174 -28.09 -18.32 9.59
CA CYS A 174 -26.99 -17.42 9.28
C CYS A 174 -26.86 -17.13 7.78
N VAL A 175 -26.58 -15.88 7.44
CA VAL A 175 -26.32 -15.42 6.06
C VAL A 175 -24.94 -14.79 6.00
N ILE A 176 -24.12 -15.22 5.05
CA ILE A 176 -22.81 -14.62 4.78
C ILE A 176 -23.00 -13.57 3.71
N VAL A 177 -22.41 -12.40 3.93
CA VAL A 177 -22.63 -11.23 3.10
C VAL A 177 -21.31 -10.59 2.73
N TRP A 178 -21.09 -10.36 1.43
CA TRP A 178 -19.93 -9.66 0.88
C TRP A 178 -20.28 -8.20 0.56
N VAL A 179 -19.58 -7.26 1.17
CA VAL A 179 -19.79 -5.82 0.96
C VAL A 179 -19.16 -5.38 -0.37
N SER A 180 -19.98 -4.93 -1.31
CA SER A 180 -19.52 -4.44 -2.61
C SER A 180 -19.27 -2.93 -2.61
N LYS A 181 -20.13 -2.16 -1.95
CA LYS A 181 -20.03 -0.69 -1.90
C LYS A 181 -20.60 -0.16 -0.60
N VAL A 182 -19.97 0.88 -0.04
CA VAL A 182 -20.42 1.57 1.17
C VAL A 182 -20.77 3.02 0.83
N LYS A 183 -21.92 3.50 1.32
CA LYS A 183 -22.40 4.88 1.19
C LYS A 183 -23.05 5.32 2.51
N GLY A 184 -22.25 5.88 3.42
CA GLY A 184 -22.71 6.19 4.77
C GLY A 184 -23.15 4.91 5.50
N ASN A 185 -24.39 4.89 6.01
CA ASN A 185 -24.94 3.72 6.71
C ASN A 185 -25.57 2.68 5.77
N LYS A 186 -25.69 3.00 4.48
CA LYS A 186 -26.19 2.09 3.45
C LYS A 186 -25.04 1.38 2.77
N MET A 187 -25.23 0.11 2.46
CA MET A 187 -24.25 -0.68 1.74
C MET A 187 -24.92 -1.59 0.72
N THR A 188 -24.23 -1.74 -0.41
CA THR A 188 -24.57 -2.71 -1.44
C THR A 188 -23.81 -3.99 -1.17
N VAL A 189 -24.52 -5.11 -1.11
CA VAL A 189 -23.95 -6.39 -0.71
C VAL A 189 -24.38 -7.53 -1.64
N LYS A 190 -23.58 -8.59 -1.70
CA LYS A 190 -23.96 -9.89 -2.25
C LYS A 190 -24.13 -10.87 -1.08
N ALA A 191 -25.13 -11.74 -1.12
CA ALA A 191 -25.41 -12.68 -0.03
C ALA A 191 -25.33 -14.13 -0.49
N SER A 192 -24.95 -15.03 0.42
CA SER A 192 -24.85 -16.48 0.17
C SER A 192 -26.21 -17.15 -0.04
N ARG A 193 -27.28 -16.52 0.43
CA ARG A 193 -28.67 -16.94 0.22
C ARG A 193 -29.58 -15.73 0.08
N MET A 194 -30.81 -15.98 -0.40
CA MET A 194 -31.83 -14.93 -0.49
C MET A 194 -32.15 -14.37 0.90
N MET A 195 -32.24 -13.04 0.98
CA MET A 195 -32.72 -12.33 2.16
C MET A 195 -34.12 -11.80 1.86
N GLU A 196 -35.08 -12.05 2.76
CA GLU A 196 -36.44 -11.55 2.59
C GLU A 196 -36.46 -10.01 2.65
N THR A 197 -37.09 -9.38 1.66
CA THR A 197 -37.23 -7.93 1.59
C THR A 197 -38.59 -7.52 2.16
N GLY A 198 -38.60 -6.63 3.14
CA GLY A 198 -39.85 -6.04 3.60
C GLY A 198 -40.50 -5.24 2.47
N ALA A 199 -41.68 -5.64 2.01
CA ALA A 199 -42.47 -4.81 1.12
C ALA A 199 -42.83 -3.49 1.84
N GLN A 200 -42.85 -2.38 1.11
CA GLN A 200 -43.48 -1.16 1.63
C GLN A 200 -44.93 -1.47 1.97
N GLY A 201 -45.24 -1.53 3.26
CA GLY A 201 -46.62 -1.51 3.74
C GLY A 201 -47.39 -2.82 3.67
N ASP A 202 -46.78 -3.99 3.87
CA ASP A 202 -47.57 -5.19 4.17
C ASP A 202 -46.95 -6.06 5.27
N GLU A 203 -47.84 -6.64 6.08
CA GLU A 203 -47.53 -7.35 7.32
C GLU A 203 -46.69 -8.61 7.12
N ARG A 204 -45.60 -8.68 7.89
CA ARG A 204 -45.07 -9.87 8.59
C ARG A 204 -45.18 -11.20 7.84
N ARG A 205 -44.09 -11.61 7.18
CA ARG A 205 -43.72 -13.03 7.11
C ARG A 205 -42.35 -13.23 7.78
N GLN A 206 -42.33 -14.28 8.58
CA GLN A 206 -41.21 -14.85 9.31
C GLN A 206 -40.10 -15.23 8.32
N MET A 207 -38.83 -15.03 8.68
CA MET A 207 -37.75 -15.86 8.15
C MET A 207 -38.04 -17.31 8.54
N GLY A 208 -38.79 -18.00 7.69
CA GLY A 208 -38.95 -19.43 7.75
C GLY A 208 -37.68 -20.07 7.25
N VAL A 209 -36.77 -20.38 8.17
CA VAL A 209 -35.75 -21.41 7.95
C VAL A 209 -36.50 -22.73 7.79
N ASN A 210 -36.90 -23.05 6.55
CA ASN A 210 -37.38 -24.33 5.99
C ASN A 210 -38.59 -24.13 5.07
N LYS A 211 -38.34 -23.96 3.77
CA LYS A 211 -39.16 -24.55 2.70
C LYS A 211 -38.53 -24.44 1.30
N TYR A 212 -37.28 -24.85 1.13
CA TYR A 212 -36.73 -25.16 -0.21
C TYR A 212 -35.75 -26.33 -0.13
N ASP A 213 -36.22 -27.46 0.42
CA ASP A 213 -35.74 -28.80 0.05
C ASP A 213 -36.86 -29.49 -0.72
N LYS A 214 -37.00 -29.14 -2.01
CA LYS A 214 -37.75 -29.86 -3.07
C LYS A 214 -37.76 -29.03 -4.36
N SER A 215 -36.58 -28.77 -4.94
CA SER A 215 -36.44 -28.39 -6.36
C SER A 215 -35.00 -28.52 -6.85
N TYR A 216 -34.25 -29.50 -6.33
CA TYR A 216 -32.98 -29.97 -6.87
C TYR A 216 -33.02 -31.50 -6.97
N SER A 217 -34.01 -31.98 -7.71
CA SER A 217 -34.15 -33.36 -8.15
C SER A 217 -35.26 -33.33 -9.19
N GLU A 218 -34.93 -33.69 -10.42
CA GLU A 218 -35.75 -33.69 -11.65
C GLU A 218 -35.63 -32.41 -12.51
N GLY A 219 -35.05 -32.61 -13.71
CA GLY A 219 -34.90 -31.59 -14.75
C GLY A 219 -33.58 -31.68 -15.52
N SER A 220 -33.15 -32.89 -15.89
CA SER A 220 -32.22 -33.10 -17.01
C SER A 220 -32.99 -33.04 -18.33
N ASP A 221 -32.32 -32.49 -19.34
CA ASP A 221 -32.59 -32.60 -20.78
C ASP A 221 -33.78 -31.84 -21.40
N GLU A 222 -33.52 -31.42 -22.64
CA GLU A 222 -34.30 -30.61 -23.59
C GLU A 222 -34.18 -29.09 -23.36
N SER A 223 -33.76 -28.25 -24.31
CA SER A 223 -33.38 -28.36 -25.71
C SER A 223 -32.69 -27.04 -26.08
N TRP A 224 -31.76 -27.08 -27.03
CA TRP A 224 -31.30 -25.91 -27.79
C TRP A 224 -32.44 -25.33 -28.67
N ASP A 225 -32.21 -24.14 -29.22
CA ASP A 225 -33.06 -23.32 -30.13
C ASP A 225 -33.97 -22.29 -29.40
N MET A 226 -34.09 -21.01 -29.77
CA MET A 226 -33.75 -20.28 -30.99
C MET A 226 -33.83 -18.76 -30.72
N LEU A 227 -33.23 -17.98 -31.61
CA LEU A 227 -33.16 -16.53 -31.72
C LEU A 227 -34.51 -15.82 -31.98
N ASP A 228 -34.49 -14.50 -31.74
CA ASP A 228 -35.32 -13.41 -32.30
C ASP A 228 -36.83 -13.34 -32.02
N GLN A 229 -37.27 -12.22 -31.44
CA GLN A 229 -37.99 -11.15 -32.16
C GLN A 229 -38.54 -10.09 -31.19
N GLU A 230 -38.04 -8.87 -31.34
CA GLU A 230 -38.86 -7.67 -31.14
C GLU A 230 -40.09 -7.74 -32.06
N ALA A 231 -41.28 -7.39 -31.55
CA ALA A 231 -42.04 -6.23 -32.01
C ALA A 231 -43.57 -6.32 -31.75
N VAL A 232 -44.12 -5.14 -31.49
CA VAL A 232 -45.49 -4.63 -31.78
C VAL A 232 -46.65 -4.87 -30.79
N ALA A 233 -47.26 -3.72 -30.45
CA ALA A 233 -48.68 -3.43 -30.12
C ALA A 233 -48.94 -3.16 -28.63
N SER A 234 -48.88 -1.93 -28.10
CA SER A 234 -49.64 -0.70 -28.40
C SER A 234 -51.14 -0.77 -28.09
N LYS A 235 -51.58 0.24 -27.32
CA LYS A 235 -52.93 0.83 -27.16
C LYS A 235 -53.86 0.20 -26.10
N SER A 236 -54.72 0.94 -25.39
CA SER A 236 -54.86 2.37 -25.08
C SER A 236 -56.16 2.57 -24.27
N ARG A 237 -56.23 3.66 -23.49
CA ARG A 237 -57.39 4.55 -23.21
C ARG A 237 -58.34 4.32 -22.01
N TYR A 238 -58.37 5.40 -21.21
CA TYR A 238 -59.49 6.23 -20.70
C TYR A 238 -60.64 5.62 -19.89
N SER A 239 -60.80 6.14 -18.65
CA SER A 239 -61.89 7.04 -18.21
C SER A 239 -61.77 7.17 -16.66
N SER A 240 -61.53 8.32 -16.02
CA SER A 240 -62.43 9.48 -15.76
C SER A 240 -63.78 9.05 -15.14
N ALA A 241 -64.33 9.63 -14.07
CA ALA A 241 -63.99 10.79 -13.24
C ALA A 241 -64.95 10.85 -12.02
N HIS A 242 -64.59 11.71 -11.04
CA HIS A 242 -65.46 12.48 -10.12
C HIS A 242 -66.18 11.71 -8.98
N ASP A 243 -66.32 12.19 -7.74
CA ASP A 243 -65.97 13.48 -7.12
C ASP A 243 -66.28 13.54 -5.60
N ILE A 244 -65.66 14.51 -4.91
CA ILE A 244 -66.22 15.41 -3.84
C ILE A 244 -66.62 14.74 -2.49
N VAL A 245 -66.10 15.13 -1.31
CA VAL A 245 -66.28 16.40 -0.57
C VAL A 245 -65.18 16.61 0.48
N ARG A 246 -64.59 17.81 0.48
CA ARG A 246 -63.95 18.47 1.63
C ARG A 246 -65.03 19.17 2.47
N LYS A 247 -64.97 19.09 3.81
CA LYS A 247 -65.55 20.10 4.70
C LYS A 247 -64.56 20.51 5.79
N GLU A 248 -64.05 21.74 5.61
CA GLU A 248 -63.85 22.85 6.56
C GLU A 248 -63.38 22.55 8.00
N ARG A 249 -62.19 23.05 8.40
CA ARG A 249 -61.94 24.32 9.16
C ARG A 249 -62.61 24.31 10.54
N ALA A 250 -62.03 24.72 11.65
CA ALA A 250 -60.73 25.27 12.03
C ALA A 250 -60.79 25.42 13.57
N LYS A 251 -59.67 25.31 14.29
CA LYS A 251 -59.19 26.37 15.20
C LYS A 251 -57.91 25.93 15.89
N LYS A 252 -57.05 26.94 15.99
CA LYS A 252 -55.68 26.96 16.47
C LYS A 252 -55.63 27.02 18.00
N CYS A 253 -54.43 26.69 18.48
CA CYS A 253 -53.77 27.20 19.68
C CYS A 253 -53.93 26.42 21.00
N SER A 254 -52.86 25.68 21.28
CA SER A 254 -51.96 25.82 22.43
C SER A 254 -52.50 25.54 23.84
N GLY A 255 -51.87 24.55 24.47
CA GLY A 255 -51.83 24.37 25.92
C GLY A 255 -50.85 23.25 26.27
N GLN A 256 -49.69 23.62 26.82
CA GLN A 256 -48.70 22.70 27.37
C GLN A 256 -49.17 22.08 28.70
N HIS A 257 -48.52 20.96 29.01
CA HIS A 257 -48.31 20.33 30.32
C HIS A 257 -49.41 19.46 30.94
N GLY A 258 -48.98 18.25 31.31
CA GLY A 258 -49.71 17.34 32.19
C GLY A 258 -49.22 15.90 32.00
N GLN A 259 -48.23 15.51 32.81
CA GLN A 259 -47.80 14.12 32.99
C GLN A 259 -49.00 13.23 33.34
N ASN A 260 -49.06 12.04 32.75
CA ASN A 260 -49.38 10.77 33.42
C ASN A 260 -49.26 9.64 32.39
N GLU A 261 -48.09 9.00 32.41
CA GLU A 261 -47.84 7.71 31.78
C GLU A 261 -48.62 6.64 32.53
N THR A 262 -49.69 6.13 31.92
CA THR A 262 -50.20 4.79 32.21
C THR A 262 -49.91 3.90 31.02
N GLU A 263 -49.22 2.80 31.34
CA GLU A 263 -48.78 1.74 30.45
C GLU A 263 -49.87 1.34 29.45
N THR A 264 -49.57 1.48 28.17
CA THR A 264 -50.18 0.66 27.13
C THR A 264 -49.07 -0.16 26.47
N HIS A 265 -48.96 -1.40 26.94
CA HIS A 265 -48.25 -2.48 26.28
C HIS A 265 -48.57 -2.50 24.77
N LYS A 266 -47.67 -1.95 23.96
CA LYS A 266 -47.58 -2.26 22.53
C LYS A 266 -46.33 -3.10 22.31
N SER A 267 -46.49 -4.43 22.43
CA SER A 267 -45.49 -5.40 22.00
C SER A 267 -45.38 -5.38 20.47
N SER A 268 -44.69 -4.38 19.91
CA SER A 268 -44.11 -4.50 18.57
C SER A 268 -42.81 -5.30 18.71
N ARG A 269 -42.87 -6.62 18.45
CA ARG A 269 -41.66 -7.43 18.26
C ARG A 269 -40.87 -6.82 17.10
N ARG A 270 -39.84 -6.07 17.44
CA ARG A 270 -38.95 -5.34 16.55
C ARG A 270 -38.01 -6.37 15.91
N TRP A 271 -37.84 -6.32 14.59
CA TRP A 271 -36.89 -7.17 13.86
C TRP A 271 -35.49 -6.90 14.42
N SER A 272 -34.76 -7.93 14.86
CA SER A 272 -33.47 -7.75 15.52
C SER A 272 -32.38 -8.66 14.94
N PHE A 273 -32.21 -8.66 13.62
CA PHE A 273 -31.04 -9.29 13.03
C PHE A 273 -29.78 -8.47 13.35
N CYS A 274 -28.68 -9.17 13.57
CA CYS A 274 -27.39 -8.59 13.89
C CYS A 274 -26.41 -8.91 12.76
N ALA A 275 -25.70 -7.89 12.27
CA ALA A 275 -24.57 -8.05 11.36
C ALA A 275 -23.27 -7.93 12.15
N MET A 276 -22.35 -8.89 11.96
CA MET A 276 -21.05 -8.94 12.63
C MET A 276 -19.94 -8.98 11.59
N PHE A 277 -18.86 -8.25 11.85
CA PHE A 277 -17.68 -8.27 10.98
C PHE A 277 -16.90 -9.57 11.17
N LEU A 278 -16.54 -10.24 10.07
CA LEU A 278 -15.61 -11.37 10.10
C LEU A 278 -14.21 -10.91 9.68
N THR A 279 -14.02 -10.61 8.39
CA THR A 279 -12.72 -10.25 7.83
C THR A 279 -12.87 -9.36 6.59
N ASN A 280 -11.77 -8.77 6.14
CA ASN A 280 -11.70 -7.99 4.90
C ASN A 280 -10.91 -8.74 3.82
N MET A 281 -11.55 -9.01 2.70
CA MET A 281 -11.03 -9.89 1.64
C MET A 281 -10.25 -9.17 0.54
N VAL A 282 -9.95 -7.88 0.67
CA VAL A 282 -9.30 -7.10 -0.42
C VAL A 282 -7.99 -7.74 -0.87
N THR A 283 -7.12 -8.16 0.06
CA THR A 283 -5.82 -8.73 -0.30
C THR A 283 -5.97 -10.06 -1.03
N TYR A 284 -6.81 -10.97 -0.51
CA TYR A 284 -7.06 -12.26 -1.14
C TYR A 284 -7.74 -12.12 -2.51
N ASP A 285 -8.71 -11.22 -2.65
CA ASP A 285 -9.42 -10.98 -3.92
C ASP A 285 -8.48 -10.45 -4.99
N ARG A 286 -7.54 -9.56 -4.63
CA ARG A 286 -6.51 -9.07 -5.55
C ARG A 286 -5.61 -10.20 -6.05
N VAL A 287 -5.11 -11.04 -5.15
CA VAL A 287 -4.30 -12.22 -5.53
C VAL A 287 -5.12 -13.17 -6.40
N TRP A 288 -6.36 -13.46 -6.02
CA TRP A 288 -7.28 -14.32 -6.78
C TRP A 288 -7.48 -13.83 -8.22
N VAL A 289 -7.75 -12.54 -8.41
CA VAL A 289 -7.92 -11.94 -9.74
C VAL A 289 -6.61 -12.02 -10.54
N VAL A 290 -5.48 -11.78 -9.89
CA VAL A 290 -4.15 -11.83 -10.53
C VAL A 290 -3.81 -13.24 -10.98
N LEU A 291 -4.02 -14.27 -10.15
CA LEU A 291 -3.82 -15.67 -10.53
C LEU A 291 -4.67 -16.05 -11.75
N ARG A 292 -5.95 -15.65 -11.76
CA ARG A 292 -6.84 -15.89 -12.90
C ARG A 292 -6.38 -15.18 -14.17
N ARG A 293 -5.90 -13.95 -14.07
CA ARG A 293 -5.32 -13.22 -15.21
C ARG A 293 -4.05 -13.90 -15.72
N GLY A 294 -3.20 -14.37 -14.81
CA GLY A 294 -1.97 -15.09 -15.11
C GLY A 294 -2.16 -16.31 -16.02
N LEU A 295 -3.32 -16.97 -15.95
CA LEU A 295 -3.68 -18.09 -16.84
C LEU A 295 -3.82 -17.69 -18.32
N THR A 296 -4.04 -16.40 -18.60
CA THR A 296 -4.26 -15.86 -19.95
C THR A 296 -3.15 -14.92 -20.41
N MET A 297 -2.23 -14.56 -19.51
CA MET A 297 -1.14 -13.64 -19.79
C MET A 297 0.13 -14.39 -20.16
N ASP A 298 0.88 -13.82 -21.10
CA ASP A 298 2.21 -14.28 -21.44
C ASP A 298 3.24 -13.30 -20.86
N SER A 299 4.12 -13.79 -20.00
CA SER A 299 5.11 -12.97 -19.28
C SER A 299 6.48 -13.61 -19.37
N LYS A 300 7.37 -12.99 -20.16
CA LYS A 300 8.74 -13.47 -20.39
C LYS A 300 9.54 -13.62 -19.10
N ILE A 301 9.39 -12.68 -18.16
CA ILE A 301 10.07 -12.73 -16.87
C ILE A 301 9.57 -13.90 -16.02
N ILE A 302 8.27 -14.21 -16.04
CA ILE A 302 7.73 -15.35 -15.30
C ILE A 302 8.18 -16.66 -15.93
N HIS A 303 8.17 -16.79 -17.26
CA HIS A 303 8.73 -17.97 -17.93
C HIS A 303 10.18 -18.22 -17.54
N SER A 304 10.98 -17.15 -17.38
CA SER A 304 12.36 -17.28 -16.93
C SER A 304 12.50 -17.85 -15.52
N MET A 305 11.48 -17.71 -14.66
CA MET A 305 11.51 -18.07 -13.24
C MET A 305 10.77 -19.38 -12.89
N LEU A 306 10.26 -20.11 -13.90
CA LEU A 306 9.55 -21.39 -13.71
C LEU A 306 10.51 -22.55 -13.39
N GLY A 307 11.69 -22.58 -14.00
CA GLY A 307 12.69 -23.64 -13.84
C GLY A 307 14.01 -23.13 -13.27
N ARG A 308 14.96 -24.04 -13.02
CA ARG A 308 16.33 -23.68 -12.58
C ARG A 308 16.92 -22.61 -13.50
N ASN A 309 17.77 -21.76 -12.94
CA ASN A 309 18.37 -20.69 -13.70
C ASN A 309 19.29 -21.24 -14.81
N ASN A 310 18.75 -21.40 -16.01
CA ASN A 310 19.52 -21.81 -17.19
C ASN A 310 20.34 -20.65 -17.78
N TYR A 311 20.11 -19.43 -17.30
CA TYR A 311 20.87 -18.27 -17.73
C TYR A 311 22.02 -18.02 -16.77
N ALA A 312 23.22 -18.42 -17.19
CA ALA A 312 24.44 -17.91 -16.57
C ALA A 312 24.36 -16.36 -16.48
N PRO A 313 24.85 -15.75 -15.40
CA PRO A 313 25.01 -14.30 -15.28
C PRO A 313 26.10 -13.84 -16.26
N GLY A 314 25.81 -13.89 -17.55
CA GLY A 314 26.66 -13.43 -18.64
C GLY A 314 26.06 -12.19 -19.28
N ARG A 315 26.94 -11.27 -19.70
CA ARG A 315 26.54 -10.09 -20.48
C ARG A 315 25.70 -10.52 -21.68
N CYS A 316 24.64 -9.76 -21.96
CA CYS A 316 23.86 -9.97 -23.17
C CYS A 316 24.80 -9.81 -24.39
N LYS A 317 24.86 -10.84 -25.25
CA LYS A 317 25.75 -10.87 -26.42
C LYS A 317 25.47 -9.77 -27.45
N TYR A 318 24.29 -9.16 -27.39
CA TYR A 318 23.82 -8.13 -28.31
C TYR A 318 23.92 -6.72 -27.73
N CYS A 319 24.19 -6.60 -26.44
CA CYS A 319 24.28 -5.33 -25.74
C CYS A 319 25.72 -4.81 -25.76
N SER A 320 25.94 -3.65 -26.37
CA SER A 320 27.17 -2.87 -26.24
C SER A 320 27.04 -1.94 -25.03
N ASN A 321 26.77 -2.50 -23.85
CA ASN A 321 26.46 -1.70 -22.66
C ASN A 321 27.74 -1.13 -22.05
N ASN A 322 27.58 -0.02 -21.31
CA ASN A 322 28.60 0.57 -20.45
C ASN A 322 29.31 -0.51 -19.64
N SER A 323 30.59 -0.32 -19.36
CA SER A 323 31.29 -1.22 -18.44
C SER A 323 30.71 -1.09 -17.02
N LEU A 324 30.81 -2.18 -16.23
CA LEU A 324 30.48 -2.14 -14.81
C LEU A 324 31.22 -1.00 -14.09
N ASP A 325 32.46 -0.74 -14.51
CA ASP A 325 33.34 0.28 -13.94
C ASP A 325 32.89 1.71 -14.26
N GLU A 326 32.33 1.95 -15.45
CA GLU A 326 31.72 3.26 -15.78
C GLU A 326 30.54 3.59 -14.86
N ILE A 327 29.62 2.62 -14.66
CA ILE A 327 28.47 2.84 -13.77
C ILE A 327 28.92 2.99 -12.32
N LYS A 328 29.93 2.24 -11.89
CA LYS A 328 30.55 2.44 -10.56
C LYS A 328 31.17 3.83 -10.43
N GLY A 329 31.76 4.36 -11.50
CA GLY A 329 32.25 5.73 -11.58
C GLY A 329 31.16 6.76 -11.31
N ASP A 330 29.98 6.60 -11.94
CA ASP A 330 28.82 7.47 -11.70
C ASP A 330 28.31 7.39 -10.25
N LEU A 331 28.54 6.26 -9.59
CA LEU A 331 28.09 5.99 -8.22
C LEU A 331 29.05 6.48 -7.13
N CYS A 332 30.25 6.98 -7.48
CA CYS A 332 31.30 7.29 -6.52
C CYS A 332 30.88 8.28 -5.43
N ASN A 333 29.92 9.16 -5.73
CA ASN A 333 29.45 10.20 -4.81
C ASN A 333 28.50 9.68 -3.72
N PHE A 334 27.94 8.48 -3.87
CA PHE A 334 26.94 7.92 -2.94
C PHE A 334 27.56 7.25 -1.70
N LYS A 335 28.90 7.20 -1.59
CA LYS A 335 29.62 6.60 -0.45
C LYS A 335 29.18 5.17 -0.11
N LEU A 336 28.87 4.38 -1.15
CA LEU A 336 28.55 2.97 -1.03
C LEU A 336 29.82 2.13 -0.89
N ASN A 337 29.73 0.98 -0.22
CA ASN A 337 30.81 -0.01 -0.22
C ASN A 337 30.78 -0.87 -1.50
N ASP A 338 31.82 -1.67 -1.73
CA ASP A 338 31.97 -2.48 -2.96
C ASP A 338 30.79 -3.42 -3.19
N SER A 339 30.33 -4.14 -2.15
CA SER A 339 29.20 -5.07 -2.27
C SER A 339 27.89 -4.37 -2.67
N GLN A 340 27.66 -3.15 -2.18
CA GLN A 340 26.52 -2.31 -2.55
C GLN A 340 26.67 -1.74 -3.96
N LEU A 341 27.88 -1.28 -4.33
CA LEU A 341 28.19 -0.79 -5.67
C LEU A 341 27.99 -1.86 -6.73
N ASP A 342 28.47 -3.08 -6.48
CA ASP A 342 28.28 -4.25 -7.35
C ASP A 342 26.80 -4.57 -7.54
N ALA A 343 26.03 -4.60 -6.44
CA ALA A 343 24.60 -4.83 -6.51
C ALA A 343 23.89 -3.77 -7.36
N VAL A 344 24.19 -2.48 -7.15
CA VAL A 344 23.57 -1.39 -7.92
C VAL A 344 23.99 -1.45 -9.38
N ALA A 345 25.29 -1.53 -9.67
CA ALA A 345 25.80 -1.53 -11.04
C ALA A 345 25.29 -2.72 -11.86
N SER A 346 25.27 -3.92 -11.28
CA SER A 346 24.70 -5.13 -11.89
C SER A 346 23.23 -4.94 -12.26
N CYS A 347 22.44 -4.34 -11.38
CA CYS A 347 21.02 -4.08 -11.61
C CYS A 347 20.78 -3.05 -12.71
N ILE A 348 21.55 -1.95 -12.72
CA ILE A 348 21.45 -0.92 -13.76
C ILE A 348 21.81 -1.52 -15.12
N LEU A 349 22.91 -2.28 -15.22
CA LEU A 349 23.29 -2.96 -16.46
C LEU A 349 22.21 -3.91 -16.98
N ALA A 350 21.59 -4.68 -16.08
CA ALA A 350 20.52 -5.59 -16.44
C ALA A 350 19.30 -4.82 -16.98
N SER A 351 18.96 -3.70 -16.36
CA SER A 351 17.81 -2.86 -16.74
C SER A 351 17.93 -2.15 -18.08
N GLU A 352 19.15 -2.03 -18.62
CA GLU A 352 19.41 -1.44 -19.94
C GLU A 352 19.23 -2.43 -21.09
N CYS A 353 19.01 -3.71 -20.79
CA CYS A 353 18.95 -4.77 -21.80
C CYS A 353 17.49 -5.09 -22.22
N SER A 354 17.06 -4.61 -23.38
CA SER A 354 15.75 -4.96 -23.97
C SER A 354 15.68 -6.37 -24.59
N HIS A 355 16.81 -7.07 -24.71
CA HIS A 355 16.88 -8.39 -25.36
C HIS A 355 16.49 -9.56 -24.44
N ARG A 356 16.57 -9.36 -23.12
CA ARG A 356 16.42 -10.43 -22.12
C ARG A 356 15.73 -9.90 -20.88
N SER A 357 14.73 -10.64 -20.41
CA SER A 357 14.18 -10.45 -19.06
C SER A 357 15.12 -10.99 -17.99
N SER A 358 15.22 -10.29 -16.87
CA SER A 358 16.14 -10.66 -15.78
C SER A 358 15.50 -10.52 -14.41
N VAL A 359 15.79 -11.48 -13.53
CA VAL A 359 15.47 -11.39 -12.11
C VAL A 359 16.80 -11.31 -11.33
N GLY A 360 17.02 -10.17 -10.68
CA GLY A 360 18.14 -9.96 -9.77
C GLY A 360 17.73 -10.23 -8.32
N LEU A 361 18.64 -10.79 -7.53
CA LEU A 361 18.47 -10.99 -6.10
C LEU A 361 19.54 -10.20 -5.34
N VAL A 362 19.12 -9.41 -4.36
CA VAL A 362 20.02 -8.77 -3.39
C VAL A 362 19.71 -9.36 -2.02
N TRP A 363 20.73 -9.92 -1.39
CA TRP A 363 20.65 -10.43 -0.03
C TRP A 363 21.23 -9.40 0.92
N GLY A 364 20.35 -8.80 1.71
CA GLY A 364 20.74 -7.79 2.67
C GLY A 364 20.43 -8.22 4.10
N PRO A 365 21.43 -8.70 4.85
CA PRO A 365 21.31 -8.91 6.28
C PRO A 365 20.95 -7.62 7.06
N PRO A 366 20.62 -7.72 8.37
CA PRO A 366 20.34 -6.56 9.20
C PRO A 366 21.50 -5.57 9.23
N GLY A 367 21.19 -4.27 9.10
CA GLY A 367 22.19 -3.20 9.19
C GLY A 367 23.11 -3.04 7.97
N THR A 368 22.95 -3.82 6.90
CA THR A 368 23.84 -3.76 5.72
C THR A 368 23.48 -2.68 4.69
N GLY A 369 22.51 -1.82 5.02
CA GLY A 369 22.14 -0.69 4.17
C GLY A 369 21.25 -1.05 2.98
N LYS A 370 20.41 -2.10 3.08
CA LYS A 370 19.37 -2.46 2.08
C LYS A 370 18.63 -1.24 1.52
N THR A 371 17.96 -0.50 2.40
CA THR A 371 17.15 0.68 2.04
C THR A 371 17.98 1.75 1.33
N THR A 372 19.24 1.97 1.75
CA THR A 372 20.14 2.92 1.08
C THR A 372 20.53 2.43 -0.31
N THR A 373 20.85 1.14 -0.44
CA THR A 373 21.19 0.51 -1.73
C THR A 373 20.02 0.61 -2.71
N VAL A 374 18.80 0.30 -2.26
CA VAL A 374 17.57 0.45 -3.05
C VAL A 374 17.33 1.91 -3.44
N ALA A 375 17.46 2.86 -2.52
CA ALA A 375 17.23 4.27 -2.80
C ALA A 375 18.21 4.82 -3.85
N VAL A 376 19.51 4.51 -3.75
CA VAL A 376 20.51 4.90 -4.77
C VAL A 376 20.19 4.27 -6.12
N MET A 377 19.81 3.00 -6.14
CA MET A 377 19.41 2.33 -7.38
C MET A 377 18.20 2.99 -8.04
N LEU A 378 17.15 3.30 -7.28
CA LEU A 378 15.97 3.98 -7.79
C LEU A 378 16.30 5.37 -8.32
N GLN A 379 17.22 6.10 -7.68
CA GLN A 379 17.69 7.39 -8.18
C GLN A 379 18.43 7.26 -9.52
N MET A 380 19.26 6.22 -9.69
CA MET A 380 19.95 5.95 -10.96
C MET A 380 18.97 5.58 -12.07
N LEU A 381 18.00 4.70 -11.78
CA LEU A 381 16.94 4.34 -12.72
C LEU A 381 16.11 5.56 -13.12
N LEU A 382 15.80 6.44 -12.17
CA LEU A 382 15.08 7.69 -12.42
C LEU A 382 15.89 8.65 -13.30
N THR A 383 17.21 8.75 -13.07
CA THR A 383 18.14 9.56 -13.88
C THR A 383 18.21 9.06 -15.32
N LYS A 384 18.14 7.74 -15.52
CA LYS A 384 18.07 7.09 -16.84
C LYS A 384 16.65 7.05 -17.43
N GLU A 385 15.70 7.77 -16.83
CA GLU A 385 14.29 7.85 -17.25
C GLU A 385 13.56 6.51 -17.37
N GLN A 386 14.01 5.50 -16.62
CA GLN A 386 13.38 4.18 -16.59
C GLN A 386 12.10 4.21 -15.74
N ARG A 387 11.02 3.67 -16.28
CA ARG A 387 9.73 3.63 -15.58
C ARG A 387 9.70 2.45 -14.62
N THR A 388 9.80 2.76 -13.34
CA THR A 388 10.07 1.81 -12.27
C THR A 388 8.92 1.78 -11.26
N LEU A 389 8.53 0.56 -10.87
CA LEU A 389 7.62 0.32 -9.75
C LEU A 389 8.43 -0.21 -8.57
N ALA A 390 8.41 0.51 -7.45
CA ALA A 390 9.01 0.13 -6.19
C ALA A 390 7.92 -0.31 -5.20
N CYS A 391 7.98 -1.57 -4.78
CA CYS A 391 7.02 -2.23 -3.92
C CYS A 391 7.67 -2.73 -2.63
N ALA A 392 6.85 -2.90 -1.60
CA ALA A 392 7.21 -3.64 -0.39
C ALA A 392 5.95 -4.31 0.21
N PRO A 393 6.10 -5.31 1.11
CA PRO A 393 4.97 -5.95 1.79
C PRO A 393 4.22 -4.99 2.72
N THR A 394 4.95 -4.14 3.44
CA THR A 394 4.38 -3.26 4.47
C THR A 394 4.45 -1.80 4.07
N ASN A 395 3.49 -1.00 4.58
CA ASN A 395 3.51 0.45 4.41
C ASN A 395 4.82 1.07 4.92
N MET A 396 5.33 0.61 6.07
CA MET A 396 6.55 1.15 6.67
C MET A 396 7.77 0.97 5.77
N ALA A 397 7.95 -0.20 5.17
CA ALA A 397 9.06 -0.45 4.24
C ALA A 397 8.98 0.47 3.02
N VAL A 398 7.79 0.64 2.43
CA VAL A 398 7.59 1.59 1.30
C VAL A 398 7.98 3.01 1.71
N LEU A 399 7.55 3.47 2.88
CA LEU A 399 7.83 4.83 3.37
C LEU A 399 9.31 5.03 3.68
N GLN A 400 9.99 4.03 4.25
CA GLN A 400 11.43 4.10 4.54
C GLN A 400 12.25 4.29 3.26
N VAL A 401 11.98 3.49 2.22
CA VAL A 401 12.66 3.62 0.92
C VAL A 401 12.33 4.97 0.27
N ALA A 402 11.07 5.37 0.26
CA ALA A 402 10.65 6.65 -0.34
C ALA A 402 11.27 7.85 0.37
N SER A 403 11.32 7.84 1.72
CA SER A 403 11.98 8.90 2.50
C SER A 403 13.47 8.96 2.19
N ARG A 404 14.13 7.80 2.16
CA ARG A 404 15.57 7.72 1.88
C ARG A 404 15.90 8.25 0.49
N LEU A 405 15.08 7.94 -0.52
CA LEU A 405 15.25 8.50 -1.85
C LEU A 405 15.12 10.03 -1.86
N LEU A 406 14.10 10.58 -1.19
CA LEU A 406 13.90 12.04 -1.17
C LEU A 406 15.03 12.78 -0.44
N GLU A 407 15.63 12.18 0.59
CA GLU A 407 16.84 12.70 1.24
C GLU A 407 18.01 12.77 0.25
N LEU A 408 18.28 11.66 -0.47
CA LEU A 408 19.34 11.61 -1.48
C LEU A 408 19.10 12.64 -2.60
N ILE A 409 17.86 12.80 -3.07
CA ILE A 409 17.52 13.81 -4.08
C ILE A 409 17.82 15.23 -3.58
N GLY A 410 17.56 15.51 -2.29
CA GLY A 410 17.89 16.80 -1.67
C GLY A 410 19.38 17.10 -1.69
N ASP A 411 20.21 16.11 -1.36
CA ASP A 411 21.67 16.24 -1.28
C ASP A 411 22.35 16.47 -2.65
N PHE A 412 21.74 15.99 -3.75
CA PHE A 412 22.32 16.01 -5.11
C PHE A 412 21.63 16.98 -6.10
N SER A 413 21.08 18.10 -5.62
CA SER A 413 20.24 19.04 -6.38
C SER A 413 20.85 19.68 -7.65
N ALA A 414 22.14 19.49 -7.94
CA ALA A 414 22.85 20.19 -9.01
C ALA A 414 22.71 19.56 -10.42
N ARG A 415 22.11 18.37 -10.59
CA ARG A 415 22.11 17.63 -11.88
C ARG A 415 20.80 16.90 -12.25
N GLN A 416 19.62 17.45 -11.94
CA GLN A 416 18.37 16.68 -12.07
C GLN A 416 17.71 16.81 -13.46
N HIS A 417 17.68 15.70 -14.21
CA HIS A 417 16.88 15.52 -15.43
C HIS A 417 15.41 15.11 -15.14
N TYR A 418 15.01 15.00 -13.87
CA TYR A 418 13.68 14.58 -13.42
C TYR A 418 13.09 15.58 -12.43
N SER A 419 11.77 15.57 -12.25
CA SER A 419 11.06 16.41 -11.27
C SER A 419 10.45 15.57 -10.13
N LEU A 420 10.12 16.22 -9.01
CA LEU A 420 9.33 15.55 -7.95
C LEU A 420 7.94 15.09 -8.46
N GLY A 421 7.43 15.71 -9.52
CA GLY A 421 6.24 15.28 -10.24
C GLY A 421 6.38 13.88 -10.86
N ASP A 422 7.59 13.46 -11.20
CA ASP A 422 7.87 12.14 -11.79
C ASP A 422 7.83 11.00 -10.75
N ILE A 423 7.80 11.34 -9.45
CA ILE A 423 7.81 10.38 -8.33
C ILE A 423 6.43 10.39 -7.66
N ILE A 424 5.82 9.22 -7.46
CA ILE A 424 4.53 9.07 -6.78
C ILE A 424 4.62 8.04 -5.66
N LEU A 425 3.99 8.35 -4.53
CA LEU A 425 3.65 7.42 -3.47
C LEU A 425 2.12 7.32 -3.39
N PHE A 426 1.57 6.11 -3.45
CA PHE A 426 0.14 5.91 -3.23
C PHE A 426 -0.18 4.70 -2.36
N GLY A 427 -1.32 4.78 -1.67
CA GLY A 427 -1.78 3.77 -0.71
C GLY A 427 -3.01 4.27 0.04
N ASN A 428 -3.48 3.49 1.02
CA ASN A 428 -4.58 3.92 1.86
C ASN A 428 -4.11 4.97 2.88
N LYS A 429 -4.65 6.19 2.83
CA LYS A 429 -4.24 7.33 3.66
C LYS A 429 -4.19 7.02 5.16
N ASP A 430 -5.23 6.39 5.70
CA ASP A 430 -5.36 6.10 7.13
C ASP A 430 -4.27 5.12 7.62
N ARG A 431 -3.94 4.13 6.78
CA ARG A 431 -2.94 3.10 7.12
C ARG A 431 -1.51 3.52 6.81
N LEU A 432 -1.32 4.42 5.85
CA LEU A 432 0.00 4.82 5.39
C LEU A 432 0.63 5.87 6.32
N GLN A 433 -0.16 6.64 7.09
CA GLN A 433 0.34 7.62 8.07
C GLN A 433 1.49 8.48 7.53
N VAL A 434 1.29 9.05 6.35
CA VAL A 434 2.33 9.75 5.59
C VAL A 434 2.87 10.94 6.39
N GLY A 435 4.16 10.90 6.72
CA GLY A 435 4.84 12.00 7.37
C GLY A 435 4.90 13.25 6.49
N LYS A 436 5.03 14.44 7.11
CA LYS A 436 5.05 15.74 6.40
C LYS A 436 6.02 15.78 5.22
N PHE A 437 7.18 15.13 5.35
CA PHE A 437 8.21 15.07 4.31
C PHE A 437 7.72 14.39 3.02
N LEU A 438 6.99 13.28 3.16
CA LEU A 438 6.51 12.46 2.05
C LEU A 438 5.23 12.99 1.38
N THR A 439 4.54 13.96 1.99
CA THR A 439 3.36 14.62 1.38
C THR A 439 3.66 15.28 0.03
N LYS A 440 4.94 15.56 -0.27
CA LYS A 440 5.40 16.09 -1.56
C LYS A 440 5.14 15.13 -2.73
N ILE A 441 5.24 13.82 -2.47
CA ILE A 441 5.07 12.77 -3.48
C ILE A 441 3.79 11.94 -3.29
N TYR A 442 3.03 12.19 -2.23
CA TYR A 442 1.79 11.46 -1.96
C TYR A 442 0.69 11.83 -2.96
N LEU A 443 0.12 10.81 -3.62
CA LEU A 443 -0.80 10.97 -4.74
C LEU A 443 -2.07 11.74 -4.38
N ASP A 444 -2.73 11.42 -3.26
CA ASP A 444 -4.01 12.07 -2.96
C ASP A 444 -3.83 13.56 -2.66
N ASP A 445 -2.81 13.91 -1.88
CA ASP A 445 -2.49 15.32 -1.57
C ASP A 445 -2.06 16.08 -2.84
N ARG A 446 -1.33 15.41 -3.74
CA ARG A 446 -0.97 15.94 -5.05
C ARG A 446 -2.20 16.22 -5.91
N VAL A 447 -3.12 15.28 -6.00
CA VAL A 447 -4.35 15.42 -6.78
C VAL A 447 -5.19 16.59 -6.27
N GLN A 448 -5.32 16.76 -4.94
CA GLN A 448 -6.05 17.89 -4.36
C GLN A 448 -5.41 19.24 -4.71
N LYS A 449 -4.06 19.34 -4.69
CA LYS A 449 -3.35 20.56 -5.11
C LYS A 449 -3.50 20.84 -6.60
N LEU A 450 -3.44 19.82 -7.44
CA LEU A 450 -3.63 19.99 -8.88
C LEU A 450 -5.07 20.36 -9.22
N LEU A 451 -6.05 19.82 -8.50
CA LEU A 451 -7.47 20.10 -8.72
C LEU A 451 -7.80 21.59 -8.56
N SER A 452 -7.17 22.30 -7.62
CA SER A 452 -7.35 23.75 -7.48
C SER A 452 -6.82 24.52 -8.68
N CYS A 453 -5.67 24.11 -9.24
CA CYS A 453 -5.10 24.73 -10.45
C CYS A 453 -5.84 24.34 -11.74
N PHE A 454 -6.44 23.16 -11.82
CA PHE A 454 -7.21 22.70 -12.98
C PHE A 454 -8.61 23.32 -13.05
N ASN A 455 -9.10 23.88 -11.94
CA ASN A 455 -10.42 24.47 -11.88
C ASN A 455 -10.60 25.60 -12.90
N ARG A 456 -11.63 25.49 -13.74
CA ARG A 456 -11.89 26.46 -14.82
C ARG A 456 -12.24 27.87 -14.33
N LYS A 457 -12.81 28.01 -13.12
CA LYS A 457 -13.32 29.29 -12.61
C LYS A 457 -12.26 30.10 -11.87
N ASN A 458 -11.38 29.45 -11.13
CA ASN A 458 -10.41 30.11 -10.23
C ASN A 458 -9.02 29.48 -10.24
N GLY A 459 -8.71 28.59 -11.19
CA GLY A 459 -7.40 27.95 -11.35
C GLY A 459 -6.47 28.69 -12.32
N TRP A 460 -5.64 27.92 -13.02
CA TRP A 460 -4.59 28.39 -13.93
C TRP A 460 -5.07 29.45 -14.93
N LYS A 461 -6.14 29.12 -15.67
CA LYS A 461 -6.66 29.98 -16.73
C LYS A 461 -7.10 31.34 -16.17
N HIS A 462 -7.81 31.33 -15.05
CA HIS A 462 -8.20 32.56 -14.35
C HIS A 462 -7.00 33.38 -13.88
N CYS A 463 -5.95 32.74 -13.35
CA CYS A 463 -4.74 33.43 -12.89
C CYS A 463 -4.01 34.13 -14.05
N VAL A 464 -3.80 33.41 -15.16
CA VAL A 464 -3.16 33.97 -16.36
C VAL A 464 -3.99 35.11 -16.95
N ASP A 465 -5.29 34.89 -17.16
CA ASP A 465 -6.18 35.89 -17.74
C ASP A 465 -6.30 37.15 -16.85
N SER A 466 -6.27 36.99 -15.52
CA SER A 466 -6.31 38.09 -14.57
C SER A 466 -5.06 38.97 -14.62
N VAL A 467 -3.87 38.37 -14.73
CA VAL A 467 -2.61 39.12 -14.88
C VAL A 467 -2.57 39.84 -16.23
N ILE A 468 -2.92 39.17 -17.33
CA ILE A 468 -3.00 39.79 -18.67
C ILE A 468 -3.96 40.98 -18.63
N THR A 469 -5.18 40.78 -18.13
CA THR A 469 -6.21 41.83 -18.11
C THR A 469 -5.78 43.00 -17.23
N PHE A 470 -5.09 42.75 -16.12
CA PHE A 470 -4.56 43.80 -15.25
C PHE A 470 -3.45 44.59 -15.94
N LEU A 471 -2.47 43.93 -16.59
CA LEU A 471 -1.37 44.61 -17.27
C LEU A 471 -1.83 45.45 -18.47
N ILE A 472 -2.90 45.05 -19.15
CA ILE A 472 -3.51 45.81 -20.26
C ILE A 472 -4.36 46.97 -19.74
N ASN A 473 -5.22 46.72 -18.74
CA ASN A 473 -6.25 47.67 -18.29
C ASN A 473 -5.94 48.33 -16.94
N CYS A 474 -4.67 48.45 -16.56
CA CYS A 474 -4.28 48.88 -15.21
C CYS A 474 -4.82 50.29 -14.87
N ILE A 475 -4.66 51.24 -15.79
CA ILE A 475 -5.07 52.64 -15.58
C ILE A 475 -6.59 52.77 -15.45
N SER A 476 -7.36 52.12 -16.33
CA SER A 476 -8.82 52.18 -16.29
C SER A 476 -9.37 51.56 -15.02
N ARG A 477 -8.80 50.44 -14.56
CA ARG A 477 -9.17 49.80 -13.28
C ARG A 477 -8.82 50.64 -12.06
N TYR A 478 -7.71 51.36 -12.08
CA TYR A 478 -7.34 52.30 -11.02
C TYR A 478 -8.38 53.43 -10.90
N ARG A 479 -8.73 54.08 -12.01
CA ARG A 479 -9.73 55.16 -12.04
C ARG A 479 -11.06 54.74 -11.41
N ILE A 480 -11.58 53.57 -11.83
CA ILE A 480 -12.81 53.00 -11.26
C ILE A 480 -12.67 52.75 -9.74
N SER A 481 -11.51 52.27 -9.27
CA SER A 481 -11.31 52.00 -7.85
C SER A 481 -11.28 53.26 -6.99
N VAL A 482 -10.72 54.36 -7.53
CA VAL A 482 -10.72 55.66 -6.87
C VAL A 482 -12.13 56.23 -6.81
N ASP A 483 -12.91 56.11 -7.89
CA ASP A 483 -14.32 56.56 -7.93
C ASP A 483 -15.20 55.84 -6.91
N ILE A 484 -14.99 54.55 -6.71
CA ILE A 484 -15.71 53.75 -5.70
C ILE A 484 -15.29 54.17 -4.27
N GLN A 485 -13.99 54.38 -4.04
CA GLN A 485 -13.46 54.75 -2.71
C GLN A 485 -13.78 56.20 -2.32
N GLY A 486 -13.99 57.10 -3.28
CA GLY A 486 -14.43 58.48 -3.03
C GLY A 486 -15.77 58.61 -2.27
N SER A 487 -16.51 57.52 -2.10
CA SER A 487 -17.74 57.44 -1.29
C SER A 487 -17.52 57.07 0.18
N SER A 488 -16.30 56.71 0.59
CA SER A 488 -15.93 56.34 1.97
C SER A 488 -14.67 57.11 2.40
N ASN A 489 -14.70 57.80 3.54
CA ASN A 489 -13.59 58.63 4.06
C ASN A 489 -12.31 57.82 4.43
N ALA A 490 -11.57 57.30 3.44
CA ALA A 490 -10.29 56.64 3.63
C ALA A 490 -9.26 57.13 2.60
N CYS A 491 -8.15 57.68 3.10
CA CYS A 491 -6.82 57.97 2.51
C CYS A 491 -6.66 57.99 0.97
N ASN A 492 -6.07 59.07 0.44
CA ASN A 492 -5.55 59.19 -0.93
C ASN A 492 -4.73 57.95 -1.37
N LEU A 493 -5.35 57.05 -2.14
CA LEU A 493 -4.70 55.88 -2.72
C LEU A 493 -3.93 56.31 -3.98
N THR A 494 -2.59 56.30 -3.93
CA THR A 494 -1.76 56.61 -5.10
C THR A 494 -1.77 55.47 -6.12
N PHE A 495 -1.46 55.77 -7.39
CA PHE A 495 -1.46 54.76 -8.46
C PHE A 495 -0.41 53.68 -8.17
N LYS A 496 0.78 54.06 -7.70
CA LYS A 496 1.83 53.11 -7.26
C LYS A 496 1.37 52.18 -6.16
N LYS A 497 0.65 52.67 -5.14
CA LYS A 497 0.13 51.81 -4.04
C LYS A 497 -0.94 50.85 -4.54
N TYR A 498 -1.85 51.32 -5.39
CA TYR A 498 -2.86 50.47 -6.04
C TYR A 498 -2.20 49.37 -6.88
N PHE A 499 -1.27 49.76 -7.76
CA PHE A 499 -0.54 48.85 -8.65
C PHE A 499 0.21 47.79 -7.84
N THR A 500 1.07 48.21 -6.92
CA THR A 500 1.94 47.30 -6.15
C THR A 500 1.10 46.29 -5.37
N SER A 501 0.03 46.73 -4.70
CA SER A 501 -0.85 45.85 -3.93
C SER A 501 -1.57 44.82 -4.81
N ARG A 502 -2.18 45.27 -5.92
CA ARG A 502 -2.96 44.40 -6.81
C ARG A 502 -2.09 43.48 -7.65
N PHE A 503 -1.02 44.00 -8.23
CA PHE A 503 -0.08 43.22 -9.01
C PHE A 503 0.58 42.14 -8.14
N SER A 504 1.05 42.48 -6.93
CA SER A 504 1.64 41.51 -6.01
C SER A 504 0.67 40.37 -5.65
N ALA A 505 -0.63 40.67 -5.50
CA ALA A 505 -1.64 39.65 -5.24
C ALA A 505 -1.83 38.70 -6.42
N LEU A 506 -1.97 39.24 -7.64
CA LEU A 506 -2.14 38.45 -8.86
C LEU A 506 -0.87 37.65 -9.22
N ALA A 507 0.31 38.27 -9.08
CA ALA A 507 1.61 37.64 -9.28
C ALA A 507 1.77 36.44 -8.35
N ARG A 508 1.42 36.59 -7.06
CA ARG A 508 1.47 35.51 -6.08
C ARG A 508 0.51 34.35 -6.40
N GLU A 509 -0.70 34.65 -6.89
CA GLU A 509 -1.66 33.61 -7.32
C GLU A 509 -1.15 32.84 -8.55
N LEU A 510 -0.64 33.55 -9.55
CA LEU A 510 -0.06 32.95 -10.75
C LEU A 510 1.19 32.12 -10.40
N ALA A 511 2.12 32.69 -9.63
CA ALA A 511 3.32 32.00 -9.16
C ALA A 511 2.97 30.72 -8.37
N GLY A 512 1.94 30.77 -7.52
CA GLY A 512 1.43 29.60 -6.80
C GLY A 512 0.92 28.50 -7.73
N CYS A 513 0.24 28.84 -8.82
CA CYS A 513 -0.17 27.87 -9.84
C CYS A 513 1.03 27.29 -10.61
N ILE A 514 1.98 28.14 -11.00
CA ILE A 514 3.22 27.71 -11.69
C ILE A 514 4.00 26.74 -10.81
N ASP A 515 4.21 27.09 -9.54
CA ASP A 515 4.91 26.25 -8.58
C ASP A 515 4.17 24.93 -8.37
N THR A 516 2.84 24.97 -8.27
CA THR A 516 2.03 23.75 -8.14
C THR A 516 2.25 22.84 -9.34
N PHE A 517 2.17 23.34 -10.57
CA PHE A 517 2.45 22.53 -11.75
C PHE A 517 3.89 22.03 -11.79
N TYR A 518 4.87 22.88 -11.49
CA TYR A 518 6.29 22.52 -11.50
C TYR A 518 6.63 21.38 -10.53
N TYR A 519 6.08 21.41 -9.31
CA TYR A 519 6.36 20.39 -8.30
C TYR A 519 5.48 19.15 -8.39
N HIS A 520 4.28 19.25 -8.95
CA HIS A 520 3.26 18.21 -8.86
C HIS A 520 2.87 17.55 -10.19
N LEU A 521 3.14 18.18 -11.34
CA LEU A 521 2.96 17.53 -12.64
C LEU A 521 4.28 16.86 -13.09
N PRO A 522 4.21 15.65 -13.66
CA PRO A 522 5.35 15.05 -14.35
C PRO A 522 5.88 15.96 -15.46
N ARG A 523 7.21 16.07 -15.61
CA ARG A 523 7.82 17.03 -16.55
C ARG A 523 7.37 16.80 -18.00
N GLY A 524 7.17 15.53 -18.36
CA GLY A 524 6.68 15.14 -19.69
C GLY A 524 5.23 15.55 -20.00
N SER A 525 4.43 15.97 -19.03
CA SER A 525 3.00 16.25 -19.24
C SER A 525 2.72 17.58 -19.94
N LEU A 526 3.61 18.57 -19.83
CA LEU A 526 3.41 19.90 -20.44
C LEU A 526 4.50 20.28 -21.46
N GLY A 527 5.58 19.49 -21.59
CA GLY A 527 6.65 19.72 -22.55
C GLY A 527 7.27 21.11 -22.44
N LYS A 528 7.49 21.78 -23.59
CA LYS A 528 8.06 23.15 -23.67
C LYS A 528 7.27 24.20 -22.88
N ASN A 529 6.01 23.93 -22.50
CA ASN A 529 5.23 24.87 -21.68
C ASN A 529 5.76 24.99 -20.25
N PHE A 530 6.48 24.00 -19.71
CA PHE A 530 7.12 24.15 -18.40
C PHE A 530 8.16 25.27 -18.40
N ASP A 531 9.03 25.30 -19.40
CA ASP A 531 10.08 26.30 -19.51
C ASP A 531 9.46 27.69 -19.73
N ARG A 532 8.40 27.78 -20.54
CA ARG A 532 7.61 29.01 -20.72
C ARG A 532 6.96 29.51 -19.42
N MET A 533 6.44 28.59 -18.58
CA MET A 533 5.87 28.96 -17.28
C MET A 533 6.94 29.54 -16.34
N MET A 534 8.11 28.90 -16.26
CA MET A 534 9.21 29.39 -15.42
C MET A 534 9.73 30.74 -15.93
N PHE A 535 9.81 30.92 -17.24
CA PHE A 535 10.16 32.20 -17.85
C PHE A 535 9.12 33.28 -17.54
N ALA A 536 7.82 32.98 -17.67
CA ALA A 536 6.75 33.90 -17.32
C ALA A 536 6.82 34.32 -15.83
N LYS A 537 7.12 33.38 -14.92
CA LYS A 537 7.34 33.68 -13.51
C LYS A 537 8.50 34.67 -13.31
N SER A 538 9.65 34.43 -13.95
CA SER A 538 10.79 35.33 -13.91
C SER A 538 10.47 36.73 -14.44
N LEU A 539 9.67 36.85 -15.50
CA LEU A 539 9.27 38.14 -16.06
C LEU A 539 8.31 38.89 -15.12
N VAL A 540 7.37 38.19 -14.50
CA VAL A 540 6.44 38.77 -13.51
C VAL A 540 7.22 39.28 -12.30
N ASP A 541 8.19 38.51 -11.80
CA ASP A 541 9.03 38.89 -10.67
C ASP A 541 9.93 40.10 -11.02
N LYS A 542 10.57 40.10 -12.20
CA LYS A 542 11.40 41.24 -12.66
C LYS A 542 10.55 42.51 -12.83
N LEU A 543 9.35 42.38 -13.42
CA LEU A 543 8.42 43.49 -13.56
C LEU A 543 7.96 44.03 -12.20
N GLN A 544 7.70 43.15 -11.23
CA GLN A 544 7.35 43.54 -9.86
C GLN A 544 8.50 44.31 -9.20
N GLN A 545 9.73 43.83 -9.34
CA GLN A 545 10.91 44.46 -8.77
C GLN A 545 11.16 45.85 -9.35
N LEU A 546 11.13 46.00 -10.68
CA LEU A 546 11.37 47.27 -11.36
C LEU A 546 10.30 48.32 -11.04
N LEU A 547 9.03 47.93 -11.01
CA LEU A 547 7.92 48.87 -10.85
C LEU A 547 7.59 49.20 -9.37
N SER A 548 8.14 48.43 -8.43
CA SER A 548 7.98 48.67 -7.00
C SER A 548 9.16 49.43 -6.38
N ALA A 549 10.21 49.73 -7.15
CA ALA A 549 11.37 50.47 -6.67
C ALA A 549 11.00 51.90 -6.22
N ASP A 550 11.66 52.42 -5.18
CA ASP A 550 11.28 53.66 -4.49
C ASP A 550 11.34 54.90 -5.40
N ASP A 551 12.23 54.89 -6.40
CA ASP A 551 12.47 55.94 -7.38
C ASP A 551 11.40 56.03 -8.49
N VAL A 552 10.55 55.02 -8.65
CA VAL A 552 9.47 55.04 -9.65
C VAL A 552 8.31 55.93 -9.20
N SER A 553 7.98 56.96 -9.99
CA SER A 553 6.86 57.87 -9.74
C SER A 553 5.55 57.36 -10.37
N ASP A 554 4.40 57.90 -9.91
CA ASP A 554 3.09 57.61 -10.52
C ASP A 554 3.07 58.02 -12.01
N GLU A 555 3.76 59.11 -12.40
CA GLU A 555 3.86 59.57 -13.79
C GLU A 555 4.55 58.54 -14.69
N THR A 556 5.67 57.97 -14.23
CA THR A 556 6.39 56.91 -14.96
C THR A 556 5.50 55.67 -15.16
N LEU A 557 4.72 55.28 -14.14
CA LEU A 557 3.75 54.19 -14.24
C LEU A 557 2.63 54.52 -15.23
N PHE A 558 2.11 55.75 -15.25
CA PHE A 558 1.11 56.18 -16.23
C PHE A 558 1.64 56.11 -17.66
N THR A 559 2.90 56.45 -17.90
CA THR A 559 3.53 56.31 -19.22
C THR A 559 3.65 54.85 -19.66
N ILE A 560 4.09 53.96 -18.76
CA ILE A 560 4.28 52.53 -19.07
C ILE A 560 2.94 51.82 -19.29
N PHE A 561 1.88 52.22 -18.57
CA PHE A 561 0.56 51.60 -18.64
C PHE A 561 -0.43 52.33 -19.55
N LYS A 562 0.00 53.36 -20.28
CA LYS A 562 -0.84 54.07 -21.23
C LYS A 562 -1.38 53.08 -22.28
N PRO A 563 -2.68 53.13 -22.62
CA PRO A 563 -3.25 52.30 -23.69
C PRO A 563 -2.52 52.57 -25.01
N ALA A 564 -2.35 51.53 -25.83
CA ALA A 564 -1.66 51.65 -27.12
C ALA A 564 -2.33 52.66 -28.06
N ASP A 565 -3.64 52.85 -27.92
CA ASP A 565 -4.45 53.79 -28.72
C ASP A 565 -4.12 55.28 -28.45
N ASP A 566 -3.31 55.60 -27.42
CA ASP A 566 -2.91 56.97 -27.06
C ASP A 566 -1.40 57.26 -27.28
N LEU A 567 -0.67 56.39 -27.98
CA LEU A 567 0.72 56.64 -28.41
C LEU A 567 0.71 57.42 -29.74
N PRO A 568 1.54 58.47 -29.90
CA PRO A 568 1.68 59.12 -31.19
C PRO A 568 2.28 58.14 -32.21
N ASP A 569 1.61 57.99 -33.35
CA ASP A 569 2.01 57.15 -34.48
C ASP A 569 3.51 57.31 -34.80
N SER A 570 4.29 56.26 -34.55
CA SER A 570 5.56 56.05 -35.24
C SER A 570 5.35 54.97 -36.29
N SER A 571 5.06 55.44 -37.50
CA SER A 571 4.93 54.65 -38.72
C SER A 571 6.19 53.82 -39.01
N SER A 572 6.05 52.48 -39.05
CA SER A 572 6.75 51.63 -40.01
C SER A 572 6.07 50.25 -40.12
N SER A 573 5.20 50.15 -41.12
CA SER A 573 5.06 49.07 -42.11
C SER A 573 4.96 47.59 -41.69
N HIS A 574 3.84 47.02 -42.17
CA HIS A 574 3.63 45.67 -42.71
C HIS A 574 3.38 44.49 -41.76
N ASP A 575 2.08 44.21 -41.61
CA ASP A 575 1.36 42.99 -42.05
C ASP A 575 2.19 41.80 -42.61
N ASP A 576 1.65 40.61 -42.38
CA ASP A 576 2.09 39.25 -42.76
C ASP A 576 3.04 38.54 -41.77
N LEU A 577 2.47 37.61 -40.98
CA LEU A 577 2.84 36.19 -40.90
C LEU A 577 2.03 35.50 -39.78
N ILE A 578 0.86 34.98 -40.16
CA ILE A 578 0.26 33.80 -39.55
C ILE A 578 0.72 32.62 -40.41
N ASP A 579 1.81 31.96 -40.01
CA ASP A 579 1.95 30.49 -39.95
C ASP A 579 3.40 30.13 -39.57
N ASP A 580 3.52 29.07 -38.77
CA ASP A 580 4.71 28.21 -38.60
C ASP A 580 6.00 28.67 -37.87
N ALA A 581 6.03 29.81 -37.17
CA ALA A 581 7.18 30.15 -36.30
C ALA A 581 6.89 29.91 -34.79
N ALA A 582 6.63 28.66 -34.39
CA ALA A 582 6.44 28.29 -32.98
C ALA A 582 7.72 27.77 -32.28
N ASP A 583 8.88 27.79 -32.96
CA ASP A 583 10.08 27.09 -32.48
C ASP A 583 11.21 27.95 -31.88
N ASP A 584 11.26 29.26 -32.09
CA ASP A 584 12.39 30.08 -31.62
C ASP A 584 12.02 31.09 -30.50
N LEU A 585 11.57 30.57 -29.35
CA LEU A 585 11.52 31.35 -28.10
C LEU A 585 12.75 31.11 -27.21
N HIS A 586 13.75 30.35 -27.70
CA HIS A 586 15.06 30.28 -27.08
C HIS A 586 15.85 31.53 -27.48
N GLU A 587 16.29 32.30 -26.49
CA GLU A 587 17.13 33.52 -26.60
C GLU A 587 16.43 34.90 -26.66
N CYS A 588 15.27 35.08 -26.03
CA CYS A 588 14.92 36.41 -25.53
C CYS A 588 15.66 36.66 -24.20
N ASP A 589 16.87 37.20 -24.32
CA ASP A 589 17.74 37.51 -23.20
C ASP A 589 17.06 38.52 -22.25
N ILE A 590 17.10 38.25 -20.93
CA ILE A 590 16.50 39.11 -19.89
C ILE A 590 17.33 40.42 -19.71
N SER A 591 18.29 40.68 -20.61
CA SER A 591 19.23 41.79 -20.53
C SER A 591 18.62 43.17 -20.78
N SER A 592 17.38 43.28 -21.29
CA SER A 592 16.65 44.55 -21.30
C SER A 592 16.20 44.91 -19.88
N ASP A 593 16.60 46.10 -19.41
CA ASP A 593 16.14 46.71 -18.15
C ASP A 593 14.99 47.70 -18.34
N SER A 594 14.48 47.84 -19.57
CA SER A 594 13.32 48.67 -19.87
C SER A 594 12.04 48.04 -19.32
N PRO A 595 11.30 48.70 -18.40
CA PRO A 595 10.05 48.16 -17.85
C PRO A 595 8.95 47.96 -18.90
N LEU A 596 8.96 48.77 -19.98
CA LEU A 596 7.99 48.66 -21.08
C LEU A 596 8.22 47.40 -21.92
N ASP A 597 9.48 47.06 -22.19
CA ASP A 597 9.84 45.86 -22.95
C ASP A 597 9.50 44.61 -22.15
N ILE A 598 9.85 44.58 -20.86
CA ILE A 598 9.54 43.48 -19.95
C ILE A 598 8.02 43.28 -19.82
N LYS A 599 7.24 44.37 -19.70
CA LYS A 599 5.77 44.29 -19.71
C LYS A 599 5.27 43.66 -21.00
N THR A 600 5.75 44.11 -22.16
CA THR A 600 5.31 43.61 -23.46
C THR A 600 5.65 42.13 -23.65
N LEU A 601 6.87 41.73 -23.27
CA LEU A 601 7.31 40.34 -23.30
C LEU A 601 6.52 39.46 -22.33
N CYS A 602 6.21 39.97 -21.14
CA CYS A 602 5.37 39.29 -20.15
C CYS A 602 3.96 39.03 -20.71
N ILE A 603 3.32 40.03 -21.31
CA ILE A 603 1.99 39.88 -21.93
C ILE A 603 2.02 38.85 -23.07
N LYS A 604 3.01 38.93 -23.98
CA LYS A 604 3.17 37.98 -25.10
C LYS A 604 3.32 36.54 -24.58
N THR A 605 4.17 36.34 -23.57
CA THR A 605 4.42 35.03 -22.96
C THR A 605 3.16 34.48 -22.28
N LEU A 606 2.46 35.31 -21.50
CA LEU A 606 1.22 34.92 -20.83
C LEU A 606 0.08 34.63 -21.83
N MET A 607 -0.03 35.37 -22.93
CA MET A 607 -1.00 35.07 -23.99
C MET A 607 -0.72 33.75 -24.72
N ALA A 608 0.55 33.37 -24.89
CA ALA A 608 0.90 32.05 -25.40
C ALA A 608 0.47 30.95 -24.41
N LEU A 609 0.70 31.18 -23.11
CA LEU A 609 0.34 30.26 -22.03
C LEU A 609 -1.18 30.15 -21.79
N SER A 610 -1.97 31.20 -22.05
CA SER A 610 -3.44 31.17 -21.89
C SER A 610 -4.12 30.27 -22.92
N LYS A 611 -3.47 30.03 -24.07
CA LYS A 611 -3.92 29.10 -25.12
C LYS A 611 -3.58 27.64 -24.80
N MET A 612 -2.77 27.37 -23.77
CA MET A 612 -2.38 26.02 -23.39
C MET A 612 -3.60 25.19 -22.94
N ARG A 613 -3.70 23.95 -23.44
CA ARG A 613 -4.69 22.98 -22.97
C ARG A 613 -4.10 22.17 -21.83
N LEU A 614 -4.87 22.04 -20.74
CA LEU A 614 -4.51 21.14 -19.65
C LEU A 614 -4.61 19.67 -20.10
N PRO A 615 -3.77 18.78 -19.58
CA PRO A 615 -3.61 17.42 -20.09
C PRO A 615 -4.76 16.46 -19.72
N CYS A 616 -5.69 16.87 -18.84
CA CYS A 616 -6.88 16.10 -18.50
C CYS A 616 -8.01 16.99 -17.98
N GLU A 617 -9.18 16.39 -17.78
CA GLU A 617 -10.35 17.06 -17.19
C GLU A 617 -10.14 17.44 -15.71
N ASP A 618 -10.89 18.44 -15.25
CA ASP A 618 -10.90 18.94 -13.88
C ASP A 618 -11.67 18.02 -12.92
N SER A 619 -11.31 16.74 -12.91
CA SER A 619 -11.87 15.73 -12.01
C SER A 619 -10.78 14.97 -11.25
N GLU A 620 -11.06 14.60 -10.01
CA GLU A 620 -10.13 13.85 -9.16
C GLU A 620 -9.65 12.53 -9.82
N PRO A 621 -10.53 11.69 -10.42
CA PRO A 621 -10.09 10.48 -11.11
C PRO A 621 -9.19 10.76 -12.32
N SER A 622 -9.52 11.77 -13.15
CA SER A 622 -8.76 12.10 -14.35
C SER A 622 -7.35 12.59 -14.01
N ILE A 623 -7.23 13.46 -13.00
CA ILE A 623 -5.94 13.97 -12.51
C ILE A 623 -5.13 12.85 -11.85
N ARG A 624 -5.78 11.96 -11.09
CA ARG A 624 -5.13 10.80 -10.47
C ARG A 624 -4.52 9.89 -11.53
N ASP A 625 -5.29 9.55 -12.56
CA ASP A 625 -4.83 8.70 -13.64
C ASP A 625 -3.74 9.39 -14.46
N LEU A 626 -3.85 10.70 -14.74
CA LEU A 626 -2.76 11.48 -15.35
C LEU A 626 -1.44 11.32 -14.58
N CYS A 627 -1.48 11.55 -13.26
CA CYS A 627 -0.29 11.44 -12.41
C CYS A 627 0.31 10.03 -12.49
N LEU A 628 -0.52 9.00 -12.30
CA LEU A 628 -0.05 7.61 -12.34
C LEU A 628 0.51 7.22 -13.70
N LYS A 629 -0.11 7.65 -14.80
CA LYS A 629 0.31 7.32 -16.18
C LYS A 629 1.68 7.89 -16.53
N HIS A 630 1.98 9.10 -16.09
CA HIS A 630 3.20 9.82 -16.47
C HIS A 630 4.33 9.73 -15.45
N ALA A 631 4.08 9.25 -14.23
CA ALA A 631 5.15 9.02 -13.26
C ALA A 631 6.19 8.02 -13.75
N LYS A 632 7.46 8.36 -13.53
CA LYS A 632 8.62 7.53 -13.81
C LYS A 632 8.93 6.58 -12.66
N LEU A 633 8.67 6.99 -11.41
CA LEU A 633 8.87 6.16 -10.23
C LEU A 633 7.61 6.11 -9.38
N ILE A 634 7.15 4.91 -9.09
CA ILE A 634 5.90 4.67 -8.34
C ILE A 634 6.21 3.83 -7.11
N PHE A 635 5.83 4.32 -5.94
CA PHE A 635 5.89 3.64 -4.65
C PHE A 635 4.50 3.20 -4.19
N CYS A 636 4.36 1.93 -3.87
CA CYS A 636 3.15 1.39 -3.26
C CYS A 636 3.45 0.05 -2.56
N THR A 637 2.49 -0.53 -1.83
CA THR A 637 2.65 -1.93 -1.37
C THR A 637 2.41 -2.91 -2.52
N ALA A 638 2.98 -4.11 -2.44
CA ALA A 638 2.77 -5.16 -3.45
C ALA A 638 1.28 -5.39 -3.74
N SER A 639 0.44 -5.48 -2.70
CA SER A 639 -1.02 -5.60 -2.87
C SER A 639 -1.66 -4.37 -3.54
N SER A 640 -1.24 -3.14 -3.21
CA SER A 640 -1.85 -1.93 -3.78
C SER A 640 -1.42 -1.63 -5.22
N SER A 641 -0.34 -2.24 -5.70
CA SER A 641 0.04 -2.21 -7.12
C SER A 641 -1.07 -2.74 -8.04
N TYR A 642 -2.02 -3.52 -7.50
CA TYR A 642 -3.24 -3.94 -8.20
C TYR A 642 -4.00 -2.78 -8.86
N GLU A 643 -4.00 -1.58 -8.26
CA GLU A 643 -4.66 -0.41 -8.84
C GLU A 643 -4.08 0.00 -10.20
N LEU A 644 -2.83 -0.39 -10.51
CA LEU A 644 -2.17 -0.05 -11.78
C LEU A 644 -2.72 -0.87 -12.96
N PHE A 645 -3.37 -2.01 -12.72
CA PHE A 645 -3.99 -2.83 -13.78
C PHE A 645 -5.14 -2.12 -14.51
N ARG A 646 -5.71 -1.06 -13.93
CA ARG A 646 -6.81 -0.30 -14.55
C ARG A 646 -6.31 0.75 -15.55
N LEU A 647 -5.01 1.05 -15.55
CA LEU A 647 -4.43 2.11 -16.36
C LEU A 647 -4.21 1.61 -17.79
N GLN A 648 -5.16 1.91 -18.69
CA GLN A 648 -5.05 1.63 -20.11
C GLN A 648 -4.16 2.67 -20.84
N SER A 649 -3.50 2.23 -21.92
CA SER A 649 -2.78 3.08 -22.88
C SER A 649 -1.65 3.91 -22.25
N VAL A 650 -0.73 3.24 -21.54
CA VAL A 650 0.39 3.88 -20.82
C VAL A 650 1.70 3.29 -21.31
N LYS A 651 2.78 4.09 -21.32
CA LYS A 651 4.15 3.56 -21.43
C LYS A 651 4.31 2.45 -20.38
N PRO A 652 4.66 1.21 -20.73
CA PRO A 652 4.72 0.13 -19.76
C PRO A 652 5.69 0.44 -18.63
N ILE A 653 5.42 -0.14 -17.46
CA ILE A 653 6.41 -0.18 -16.37
C ILE A 653 7.37 -1.30 -16.74
N SER A 654 8.66 -1.00 -16.91
CA SER A 654 9.65 -1.98 -17.37
C SER A 654 10.37 -2.68 -16.23
N ILE A 655 10.49 -2.00 -15.08
CA ILE A 655 11.29 -2.46 -13.95
C ILE A 655 10.43 -2.56 -12.70
N LEU A 656 10.52 -3.70 -12.03
CA LEU A 656 9.96 -3.95 -10.72
C LEU A 656 11.07 -4.05 -9.68
N VAL A 657 10.97 -3.30 -8.59
CA VAL A 657 11.83 -3.43 -7.41
C VAL A 657 10.94 -3.81 -6.24
N ILE A 658 11.21 -4.93 -5.58
CA ILE A 658 10.51 -5.35 -4.36
C ILE A 658 11.50 -5.35 -3.21
N ASP A 659 11.32 -4.42 -2.26
CA ASP A 659 12.03 -4.43 -0.98
C ASP A 659 11.32 -5.36 0.02
N GLU A 660 12.08 -5.95 0.94
CA GLU A 660 11.61 -6.96 1.88
C GLU A 660 10.85 -8.13 1.21
N ALA A 661 11.30 -8.54 0.02
CA ALA A 661 10.66 -9.55 -0.83
C ALA A 661 10.53 -10.94 -0.16
N ALA A 662 11.40 -11.25 0.81
CA ALA A 662 11.35 -12.49 1.58
C ALA A 662 10.12 -12.59 2.51
N GLN A 663 9.45 -11.47 2.81
CA GLN A 663 8.27 -11.43 3.67
C GLN A 663 6.94 -11.54 2.90
N LEU A 664 6.97 -11.55 1.56
CA LEU A 664 5.78 -11.74 0.72
C LEU A 664 5.54 -13.23 0.48
N LYS A 665 4.27 -13.64 0.44
CA LYS A 665 3.91 -14.92 -0.20
C LYS A 665 4.24 -14.80 -1.69
N GLU A 666 4.64 -15.90 -2.31
CA GLU A 666 4.97 -15.89 -3.73
C GLU A 666 3.81 -15.36 -4.60
N CYS A 667 2.58 -15.77 -4.32
CA CYS A 667 1.37 -15.28 -5.00
C CYS A 667 1.12 -13.77 -4.81
N GLU A 668 1.60 -13.15 -3.73
CA GLU A 668 1.52 -11.70 -3.53
C GLU A 668 2.56 -10.95 -4.36
N SER A 669 3.71 -11.55 -4.62
CA SER A 669 4.73 -11.01 -5.53
C SER A 669 4.24 -11.01 -6.98
N LEU A 670 3.31 -11.91 -7.33
CA LEU A 670 2.68 -11.94 -8.65
C LEU A 670 1.81 -10.71 -8.97
N VAL A 671 1.28 -10.04 -7.95
CA VAL A 671 0.43 -8.85 -8.13
C VAL A 671 1.16 -7.77 -8.94
N PRO A 672 2.37 -7.31 -8.55
CA PRO A 672 3.14 -6.40 -9.38
C PRO A 672 3.84 -7.06 -10.58
N LEU A 673 4.26 -8.34 -10.50
CA LEU A 673 4.99 -9.00 -11.59
C LEU A 673 4.15 -9.21 -12.86
N LEU A 674 2.83 -9.35 -12.72
CA LEU A 674 1.92 -9.50 -13.86
C LEU A 674 1.46 -8.17 -14.46
N LEU A 675 1.96 -7.03 -13.98
CA LEU A 675 1.73 -5.75 -14.65
C LEU A 675 2.35 -5.75 -16.05
N GLN A 676 1.69 -5.06 -16.98
CA GLN A 676 2.09 -5.09 -18.38
C GLN A 676 3.45 -4.43 -18.61
N GLY A 677 4.35 -5.18 -19.25
CA GLY A 677 5.64 -4.73 -19.73
C GLY A 677 6.80 -4.83 -18.73
N ILE A 678 6.60 -5.47 -17.58
CA ILE A 678 7.70 -5.78 -16.66
C ILE A 678 8.65 -6.77 -17.34
N GLU A 679 9.88 -6.32 -17.58
CA GLU A 679 10.95 -7.12 -18.19
C GLU A 679 12.04 -7.45 -17.19
N HIS A 680 12.26 -6.58 -16.21
CA HIS A 680 13.28 -6.75 -15.18
C HIS A 680 12.66 -6.67 -13.79
N ALA A 681 13.03 -7.59 -12.92
CA ALA A 681 12.66 -7.56 -11.51
C ALA A 681 13.90 -7.63 -10.63
N LEU A 682 13.90 -6.85 -9.55
CA LEU A 682 14.86 -6.93 -8.49
C LEU A 682 14.15 -7.25 -7.19
N LEU A 683 14.55 -8.34 -6.57
CA LEU A 683 14.02 -8.76 -5.27
C LEU A 683 15.12 -8.54 -4.23
N ILE A 684 14.84 -7.68 -3.24
CA ILE A 684 15.73 -7.40 -2.13
C ILE A 684 15.09 -7.97 -0.87
N GLY A 685 15.86 -8.71 -0.09
CA GLY A 685 15.33 -9.30 1.13
C GLY A 685 16.39 -10.01 1.95
N ASP A 686 15.92 -10.70 2.98
CA ASP A 686 16.73 -11.56 3.83
C ASP A 686 15.98 -12.86 4.12
N GLU A 687 16.45 -13.95 3.54
CA GLU A 687 15.87 -15.29 3.70
C GLU A 687 15.99 -15.85 5.12
N ASN A 688 16.90 -15.29 5.94
CA ASN A 688 17.13 -15.70 7.32
C ASN A 688 16.30 -14.92 8.34
N GLN A 689 15.42 -14.02 7.91
CA GLN A 689 14.46 -13.35 8.78
C GLN A 689 13.08 -13.99 8.66
N LEU A 690 12.06 -13.38 9.30
CA LEU A 690 10.70 -13.90 9.28
C LEU A 690 10.17 -14.02 7.85
N SER A 691 9.62 -15.20 7.53
CA SER A 691 8.82 -15.45 6.34
C SER A 691 7.44 -14.80 6.44
N SER A 692 6.69 -14.84 5.35
CA SER A 692 5.29 -14.42 5.36
C SER A 692 4.44 -15.22 6.37
N LEU A 693 3.47 -14.56 7.01
CA LEU A 693 2.55 -15.19 7.94
C LEU A 693 1.49 -15.99 7.17
N VAL A 694 1.34 -17.27 7.52
CA VAL A 694 0.26 -18.15 7.05
C VAL A 694 -0.58 -18.56 8.25
N LYS A 695 -1.89 -18.34 8.17
CA LYS A 695 -2.84 -18.65 9.23
C LYS A 695 -3.14 -20.15 9.26
N SER A 696 -3.50 -20.71 8.10
CA SER A 696 -3.84 -22.12 7.99
C SER A 696 -2.59 -22.99 8.10
N LYS A 697 -2.64 -23.97 8.99
CA LYS A 697 -1.62 -25.01 9.08
C LYS A 697 -1.54 -25.84 7.79
N ILE A 698 -2.67 -26.15 7.17
CA ILE A 698 -2.73 -26.92 5.91
C ILE A 698 -2.02 -26.14 4.80
N ALA A 699 -2.30 -24.85 4.66
CA ALA A 699 -1.60 -24.01 3.68
C ALA A 699 -0.11 -23.86 4.00
N LYS A 700 0.25 -23.78 5.29
CA LYS A 700 1.65 -23.72 5.73
C LYS A 700 2.42 -24.99 5.37
N ASP A 701 1.84 -26.15 5.63
CA ASP A 701 2.44 -27.46 5.34
C ASP A 701 2.60 -27.68 3.82
N ALA A 702 1.83 -26.96 3.00
CA ALA A 702 1.95 -26.90 1.54
C ALA A 702 2.96 -25.85 1.01
N ASP A 703 3.78 -25.25 1.88
CA ASP A 703 4.76 -24.20 1.56
C ASP A 703 4.15 -22.90 1.00
N PHE A 704 2.88 -22.60 1.30
CA PHE A 704 2.23 -21.35 0.86
C PHE A 704 2.90 -20.08 1.42
N GLY A 705 3.61 -20.21 2.54
CA GLY A 705 4.33 -19.11 3.16
C GLY A 705 5.68 -18.79 2.50
N ARG A 706 6.16 -19.64 1.59
CA ARG A 706 7.43 -19.44 0.89
C ARG A 706 7.32 -18.26 -0.06
N SER A 707 8.30 -17.37 0.02
CA SER A 707 8.42 -16.22 -0.88
C SER A 707 9.03 -16.61 -2.22
N LEU A 708 8.75 -15.81 -3.26
CA LEU A 708 9.44 -15.93 -4.55
C LEU A 708 10.96 -15.82 -4.36
N TYR A 709 11.40 -14.93 -3.48
CA TYR A 709 12.82 -14.74 -3.15
C TYR A 709 13.46 -16.04 -2.66
N GLN A 710 12.85 -16.70 -1.68
CA GLN A 710 13.34 -17.96 -1.11
C GLN A 710 13.36 -19.08 -2.14
N ARG A 711 12.31 -19.21 -2.96
CA ARG A 711 12.26 -20.23 -4.02
C ARG A 711 13.38 -20.06 -5.04
N LEU A 712 13.61 -18.82 -5.52
CA LEU A 712 14.69 -18.55 -6.47
C LEU A 712 16.08 -18.80 -5.86
N CYS A 713 16.26 -18.49 -4.58
CA CYS A 713 17.50 -18.85 -3.86
C CYS A 713 17.72 -20.36 -3.83
N ALA A 714 16.69 -21.15 -3.50
CA ALA A 714 16.76 -22.62 -3.50
C ALA A 714 17.06 -23.20 -4.89
N MET A 715 16.60 -22.53 -5.95
CA MET A 715 16.83 -22.92 -7.34
C MET A 715 18.21 -22.51 -7.89
N GLY A 716 19.09 -21.92 -7.07
CA GLY A 716 20.45 -21.56 -7.45
C GLY A 716 20.57 -20.24 -8.20
N TYR A 717 19.61 -19.33 -8.08
CA TYR A 717 19.78 -17.97 -8.61
C TYR A 717 20.89 -17.25 -7.84
N SER A 718 21.78 -16.58 -8.59
CA SER A 718 22.84 -15.78 -7.99
C SER A 718 22.25 -14.59 -7.26
N LYS A 719 22.73 -14.34 -6.03
CA LYS A 719 22.33 -13.21 -5.21
C LYS A 719 23.54 -12.39 -4.79
N HIS A 720 23.40 -11.07 -4.88
CA HIS A 720 24.41 -10.13 -4.41
C HIS A 720 24.27 -9.98 -2.89
N LEU A 721 25.24 -10.48 -2.12
CA LEU A 721 25.28 -10.30 -0.67
C LEU A 721 25.79 -8.89 -0.34
N LEU A 722 25.10 -8.18 0.55
CA LEU A 722 25.61 -6.96 1.17
C LEU A 722 26.42 -7.35 2.42
N GLU A 723 27.73 -7.11 2.38
CA GLU A 723 28.68 -7.80 3.27
C GLU A 723 29.08 -6.98 4.51
N VAL A 724 28.67 -5.72 4.61
CA VAL A 724 29.10 -4.81 5.70
C VAL A 724 27.90 -4.28 6.45
N GLN A 725 27.83 -4.51 7.77
CA GLN A 725 26.80 -3.97 8.66
C GLN A 725 27.26 -2.69 9.36
N TYR A 726 26.37 -1.69 9.46
CA TYR A 726 26.68 -0.35 9.99
C TYR A 726 25.82 0.03 11.21
N ARG A 727 25.17 -0.95 11.84
CA ARG A 727 24.11 -0.72 12.82
C ARG A 727 24.40 -1.31 14.19
N MET A 728 24.81 -2.56 14.25
CA MET A 728 24.93 -3.27 15.52
C MET A 728 26.33 -3.06 16.08
N HIS A 729 26.43 -2.86 17.39
CA HIS A 729 27.70 -3.00 18.08
C HIS A 729 28.32 -4.39 17.79
N PRO A 730 29.65 -4.52 17.61
CA PRO A 730 30.30 -5.79 17.27
C PRO A 730 29.96 -6.99 18.18
N CYS A 731 29.77 -6.74 19.48
CA CYS A 731 29.33 -7.79 20.42
C CYS A 731 27.92 -8.33 20.11
N ILE A 732 27.03 -7.51 19.57
CA ILE A 732 25.66 -7.89 19.19
C ILE A 732 25.68 -8.63 17.85
N SER A 733 26.42 -8.12 16.85
CA SER A 733 26.46 -8.71 15.50
C SER A 733 27.16 -10.07 15.45
N LYS A 734 28.08 -10.35 16.38
CA LYS A 734 28.90 -11.58 16.41
C LYS A 734 28.08 -12.87 16.36
N PHE A 735 27.06 -12.99 17.20
CA PHE A 735 26.25 -14.22 17.27
C PHE A 735 25.36 -14.42 16.03
N PRO A 736 24.56 -13.43 15.58
CA PRO A 736 23.77 -13.59 14.36
C PRO A 736 24.64 -13.89 13.12
N ASN A 737 25.80 -13.24 13.00
CA ASN A 737 26.71 -13.47 11.88
C ASN A 737 27.24 -14.92 11.84
N ALA A 738 27.61 -15.47 12.99
CA ALA A 738 28.09 -16.85 13.10
C ALA A 738 26.99 -17.88 12.77
N ASN A 739 25.77 -17.64 13.25
CA ASN A 739 24.72 -18.66 13.25
C ASN A 739 23.77 -18.60 12.06
N PHE A 740 23.62 -17.43 11.42
CA PHE A 740 22.72 -17.25 10.28
C PHE A 740 23.47 -16.93 8.99
N TYR A 741 24.65 -16.31 9.05
CA TYR A 741 25.30 -15.75 7.87
C TYR A 741 26.70 -16.32 7.57
N ASP A 742 27.08 -17.44 8.19
CA ASP A 742 28.34 -18.16 7.95
C ASP A 742 29.60 -17.28 8.08
N HIS A 743 29.59 -16.31 8.99
CA HIS A 743 30.67 -15.32 9.16
C HIS A 743 30.97 -14.44 7.93
N ARG A 744 30.04 -14.36 6.96
CA ARG A 744 30.23 -13.56 5.74
C ARG A 744 30.00 -12.06 5.95
N ILE A 745 29.47 -11.65 7.11
CA ILE A 745 29.17 -10.24 7.38
C ILE A 745 30.29 -9.62 8.21
N SER A 746 30.70 -8.42 7.84
CA SER A 746 31.73 -7.64 8.50
C SER A 746 31.13 -6.40 9.16
N ASP A 747 31.76 -5.95 10.25
CA ASP A 747 31.37 -4.72 10.93
C ASP A 747 32.02 -3.50 10.26
N GLY A 748 31.21 -2.50 9.91
CA GLY A 748 31.68 -1.26 9.28
C GLY A 748 32.52 -0.38 10.21
N PRO A 749 33.29 0.58 9.68
CA PRO A 749 34.18 1.41 10.51
C PRO A 749 33.44 2.20 11.60
N ILE A 750 32.22 2.66 11.32
CA ILE A 750 31.44 3.50 12.26
C ILE A 750 31.10 2.77 13.57
N VAL A 751 30.79 1.46 13.52
CA VAL A 751 30.41 0.69 14.70
C VAL A 751 31.60 0.19 15.52
N LYS A 752 32.81 0.31 14.96
CA LYS A 752 34.08 -0.07 15.62
C LYS A 752 34.72 1.07 16.38
N GLN A 753 34.25 2.31 16.20
CA GLN A 753 34.79 3.48 16.88
C GLN A 753 34.40 3.49 18.37
N GLU A 754 35.31 3.93 19.24
CA GLU A 754 35.03 4.04 20.68
C GLU A 754 33.84 4.97 20.98
N THR A 755 33.63 6.00 20.16
CA THR A 755 32.50 6.95 20.24
C THR A 755 31.14 6.29 20.00
N TYR A 756 31.12 5.15 19.31
CA TYR A 756 29.93 4.35 19.04
C TYR A 756 29.49 3.54 20.27
N VAL A 757 30.42 3.17 21.14
CA VAL A 757 30.15 2.44 22.38
C VAL A 757 29.39 3.37 23.32
N LYS A 758 28.17 2.99 23.69
CA LYS A 758 27.33 3.74 24.64
C LYS A 758 27.13 2.94 25.91
N SER A 759 27.22 3.61 27.06
CA SER A 759 26.85 3.06 28.36
C SER A 759 25.68 3.87 28.91
N TYR A 760 24.50 3.25 28.89
CA TYR A 760 23.26 3.90 29.34
C TYR A 760 23.01 3.71 30.83
N LEU A 761 23.42 2.57 31.39
CA LEU A 761 23.34 2.25 32.81
C LEU A 761 24.71 1.82 33.35
N PRO A 762 25.02 2.10 34.63
CA PRO A 762 26.27 1.67 35.25
C PRO A 762 26.25 0.17 35.56
N GLY A 763 27.39 -0.49 35.34
CA GLY A 763 27.65 -1.89 35.68
C GLY A 763 27.74 -2.83 34.46
N PRO A 764 28.48 -3.94 34.56
CA PRO A 764 28.75 -4.84 33.44
C PRO A 764 27.50 -5.57 32.93
N ILE A 765 26.48 -5.73 33.78
CA ILE A 765 25.19 -6.36 33.45
C ILE A 765 24.34 -5.55 32.44
N PHE A 766 24.74 -4.32 32.13
CA PHE A 766 24.09 -3.45 31.13
C PHE A 766 25.05 -3.09 29.98
N GLY A 767 26.02 -3.97 29.71
CA GLY A 767 26.92 -3.85 28.56
C GLY A 767 26.18 -3.99 27.22
N ALA A 768 26.93 -3.91 26.11
CA ALA A 768 26.35 -3.95 24.77
C ALA A 768 25.53 -5.22 24.48
N TYR A 769 25.84 -6.35 25.15
CA TYR A 769 25.10 -7.60 25.03
C TYR A 769 25.08 -8.31 26.39
N SER A 770 23.89 -8.51 26.98
CA SER A 770 23.73 -9.03 28.34
C SER A 770 22.55 -10.00 28.47
N PHE A 771 22.70 -11.00 29.35
CA PHE A 771 21.63 -11.91 29.77
C PHE A 771 21.37 -11.77 31.27
N ILE A 772 20.13 -11.51 31.64
CA ILE A 772 19.66 -11.43 33.02
C ILE A 772 18.79 -12.64 33.28
N HIS A 773 19.33 -13.55 34.09
CA HIS A 773 18.62 -14.72 34.58
C HIS A 773 17.70 -14.35 35.75
N ILE A 774 16.44 -14.81 35.70
CA ILE A 774 15.46 -14.66 36.77
C ILE A 774 15.13 -16.06 37.32
N ASP A 775 15.57 -16.34 38.54
CA ASP A 775 15.25 -17.58 39.25
C ASP A 775 13.76 -17.59 39.69
N ASN A 776 12.80 -17.79 38.77
CA ASN A 776 11.37 -17.84 39.13
C ASN A 776 10.45 -18.57 38.11
N ASP A 777 9.99 -19.79 38.42
CA ASP A 777 9.13 -20.63 37.54
C ASP A 777 7.64 -20.26 37.62
N MET A 778 7.29 -19.03 37.25
CA MET A 778 5.93 -18.46 37.33
C MET A 778 5.33 -18.15 35.93
N GLU A 779 5.51 -19.03 34.95
CA GLU A 779 4.79 -18.92 33.67
C GLU A 779 3.27 -19.02 33.92
N MET A 780 2.51 -18.03 33.45
CA MET A 780 1.04 -18.00 33.53
C MET A 780 0.44 -17.92 32.13
N LEU A 781 -0.72 -18.55 31.93
CA LEU A 781 -1.54 -18.32 30.74
C LEU A 781 -2.38 -17.05 30.89
N ASP A 782 -2.79 -16.47 29.76
CA ASP A 782 -3.79 -15.41 29.73
C ASP A 782 -5.19 -15.90 30.12
N SER A 783 -6.15 -14.97 30.24
CA SER A 783 -7.52 -15.28 30.62
C SER A 783 -8.27 -16.19 29.64
N LEU A 784 -7.75 -16.33 28.41
CA LEU A 784 -8.31 -17.18 27.36
C LEU A 784 -7.56 -18.52 27.23
N GLY A 785 -6.46 -18.72 27.97
CA GLY A 785 -5.60 -19.90 27.88
C GLY A 785 -4.77 -20.01 26.60
N GLN A 786 -4.68 -18.94 25.80
CA GLN A 786 -4.13 -18.97 24.43
C GLN A 786 -2.70 -18.44 24.31
N SER A 787 -2.24 -17.63 25.26
CA SER A 787 -0.91 -17.02 25.24
C SER A 787 -0.28 -17.00 26.63
N SER A 788 1.05 -17.03 26.70
CA SER A 788 1.81 -17.08 27.96
C SER A 788 2.34 -15.70 28.37
N LYS A 789 2.47 -15.47 29.68
CA LYS A 789 3.10 -14.30 30.28
C LYS A 789 3.92 -14.66 31.53
N ASN A 790 4.92 -13.85 31.83
CA ASN A 790 5.75 -13.96 33.03
C ASN A 790 5.89 -12.60 33.69
N MET A 791 5.26 -12.42 34.86
CA MET A 791 5.22 -11.13 35.56
C MET A 791 6.54 -10.75 36.23
N ALA A 792 7.43 -11.72 36.51
CA ALA A 792 8.76 -11.43 37.03
C ALA A 792 9.62 -10.78 35.94
N GLU A 793 9.57 -11.30 34.71
CA GLU A 793 10.21 -10.66 33.55
C GLU A 793 9.62 -9.26 33.29
N VAL A 794 8.29 -9.08 33.40
CA VAL A 794 7.65 -7.74 33.30
C VAL A 794 8.20 -6.77 34.35
N ALA A 795 8.32 -7.21 35.60
CA ALA A 795 8.83 -6.38 36.69
C ALA A 795 10.31 -6.01 36.50
N ALA A 796 11.13 -6.96 36.06
CA ALA A 796 12.53 -6.72 35.75
C ALA A 796 12.72 -5.74 34.58
N ALA A 797 12.01 -5.97 33.47
CA ALA A 797 12.02 -5.06 32.32
C ALA A 797 11.58 -3.65 32.74
N ALA A 798 10.53 -3.53 33.57
CA ALA A 798 10.07 -2.25 34.07
C ALA A 798 11.10 -1.53 34.94
N ASN A 799 11.79 -2.24 35.83
CA ASN A 799 12.84 -1.65 36.65
C ASN A 799 13.99 -1.12 35.77
N ILE A 800 14.41 -1.88 34.76
CA ILE A 800 15.47 -1.46 33.82
C ILE A 800 15.05 -0.18 33.08
N VAL A 801 13.83 -0.14 32.54
CA VAL A 801 13.29 1.03 31.83
C VAL A 801 13.17 2.24 32.76
N GLU A 802 12.71 2.06 34.00
CA GLU A 802 12.59 3.14 34.99
C GLU A 802 13.98 3.71 35.36
N ARG A 803 15.01 2.86 35.50
CA ARG A 803 16.39 3.30 35.71
C ARG A 803 16.95 4.05 34.49
N LEU A 804 16.68 3.55 33.28
CA LEU A 804 17.08 4.22 32.04
C LEU A 804 16.45 5.62 31.94
N ALA A 805 15.18 5.76 32.27
CA ALA A 805 14.49 7.06 32.25
C ALA A 805 15.16 8.09 33.16
N LYS A 806 15.56 7.68 34.36
CA LYS A 806 16.27 8.53 35.32
C LYS A 806 17.63 8.97 34.77
N GLU A 807 18.45 8.04 34.33
CA GLU A 807 19.80 8.32 33.79
C GLU A 807 19.75 9.17 32.51
N CYS A 808 18.81 8.90 31.59
CA CYS A 808 18.63 9.69 30.37
C CYS A 808 18.24 11.13 30.68
N SER A 809 17.43 11.34 31.73
CA SER A 809 17.04 12.68 32.19
C SER A 809 18.22 13.43 32.80
N GLU A 810 19.02 12.76 33.64
CA GLU A 810 20.21 13.34 34.27
C GLU A 810 21.28 13.72 33.23
N LYS A 811 21.50 12.87 32.23
CA LYS A 811 22.46 13.10 31.14
C LYS A 811 21.91 13.95 29.98
N LYS A 812 20.61 14.28 29.99
CA LYS A 812 19.88 14.95 28.90
C LYS A 812 20.10 14.28 27.54
N GLN A 813 20.23 12.97 27.54
CA GLN A 813 20.48 12.17 26.34
C GLN A 813 19.18 11.53 25.87
N ARG A 814 18.77 11.85 24.64
CA ARG A 814 17.63 11.17 24.01
C ARG A 814 18.02 9.74 23.65
N THR A 815 17.21 8.79 24.09
CA THR A 815 17.44 7.36 23.88
C THR A 815 16.12 6.68 23.55
N SER A 816 16.17 5.70 22.65
CA SER A 816 15.01 4.89 22.29
C SER A 816 15.15 3.45 22.78
N VAL A 817 14.06 2.88 23.30
CA VAL A 817 14.03 1.55 23.91
C VAL A 817 12.90 0.72 23.33
N GLY A 818 13.24 -0.43 22.75
CA GLY A 818 12.28 -1.43 22.33
C GLY A 818 12.18 -2.55 23.36
N VAL A 819 10.97 -2.85 23.83
CA VAL A 819 10.70 -4.03 24.65
C VAL A 819 9.92 -5.04 23.82
N ILE A 820 10.52 -6.17 23.52
CA ILE A 820 9.97 -7.18 22.62
C ILE A 820 9.71 -8.50 23.33
N SER A 821 8.68 -9.21 22.89
CA SER A 821 8.38 -10.56 23.37
C SER A 821 7.73 -11.41 22.26
N PRO A 822 7.96 -12.74 22.22
CA PRO A 822 7.27 -13.62 21.28
C PRO A 822 5.76 -13.75 21.53
N TYR A 823 5.27 -13.43 22.74
CA TYR A 823 3.89 -13.73 23.14
C TYR A 823 3.03 -12.48 23.31
N THR A 824 1.86 -12.46 22.66
CA THR A 824 0.91 -11.34 22.73
C THR A 824 0.47 -11.01 24.16
N ALA A 825 0.20 -12.01 25.01
CA ALA A 825 -0.18 -11.76 26.40
C ALA A 825 0.93 -11.06 27.21
N GLN A 826 2.20 -11.39 26.94
CA GLN A 826 3.33 -10.71 27.56
C GLN A 826 3.46 -9.28 27.03
N VAL A 827 3.28 -9.07 25.73
CA VAL A 827 3.30 -7.72 25.12
C VAL A 827 2.23 -6.82 25.77
N ILE A 828 1.02 -7.33 25.95
CA ILE A 828 -0.07 -6.59 26.64
C ILE A 828 0.33 -6.29 28.09
N ALA A 829 0.84 -7.27 28.84
CA ALA A 829 1.25 -7.06 30.22
C ALA A 829 2.39 -6.03 30.36
N LEU A 830 3.35 -6.04 29.44
CA LEU A 830 4.42 -5.04 29.35
C LEU A 830 3.86 -3.66 28.97
N GLN A 831 2.94 -3.59 28.01
CA GLN A 831 2.29 -2.34 27.60
C GLN A 831 1.48 -1.73 28.75
N ASP A 832 0.73 -2.53 29.51
CA ASP A 832 -0.02 -2.05 30.67
C ASP A 832 0.90 -1.50 31.77
N ARG A 833 2.08 -2.13 31.95
CA ARG A 833 3.07 -1.70 32.96
C ARG A 833 3.88 -0.47 32.54
N LEU A 834 4.24 -0.37 31.25
CA LEU A 834 5.20 0.61 30.72
C LEU A 834 4.55 1.70 29.87
N GLY A 835 3.63 1.33 28.98
CA GLY A 835 3.18 2.13 27.84
C GLY A 835 2.72 3.54 28.24
N ARG A 836 1.78 3.66 29.18
CA ARG A 836 1.24 4.98 29.56
C ARG A 836 2.20 5.85 30.37
N LYS A 837 3.21 5.27 31.02
CA LYS A 837 4.13 6.01 31.90
C LYS A 837 5.14 6.84 31.11
N PHE A 838 5.57 6.35 29.94
CA PHE A 838 6.69 6.95 29.20
C PHE A 838 6.28 7.63 27.89
N GLU A 839 4.99 7.65 27.54
CA GLU A 839 4.47 8.35 26.36
C GLU A 839 4.82 9.84 26.29
N LYS A 840 5.03 10.51 27.44
CA LYS A 840 5.33 11.94 27.55
C LYS A 840 6.73 12.25 28.09
N HIS A 841 7.64 11.27 28.09
CA HIS A 841 8.98 11.48 28.63
C HIS A 841 9.87 12.22 27.62
N ASP A 842 10.54 13.30 28.04
CA ASP A 842 11.27 14.21 27.13
C ASP A 842 12.53 13.60 26.50
N PHE A 843 13.15 12.63 27.18
CA PHE A 843 14.44 12.04 26.81
C PHE A 843 14.40 10.52 26.55
N LEU A 844 13.25 9.86 26.71
CA LEU A 844 13.14 8.40 26.57
C LEU A 844 11.88 8.05 25.81
N SER A 845 12.01 7.33 24.70
CA SER A 845 10.87 6.74 23.99
C SER A 845 10.86 5.22 24.19
N VAL A 846 9.73 4.66 24.61
CA VAL A 846 9.58 3.23 24.87
C VAL A 846 8.55 2.63 23.92
N THR A 847 8.98 1.68 23.10
CA THR A 847 8.14 0.94 22.16
C THR A 847 7.98 -0.49 22.64
N VAL A 848 6.75 -0.96 22.86
CA VAL A 848 6.50 -2.36 23.27
C VAL A 848 5.71 -3.08 22.19
N LYS A 849 6.25 -4.16 21.61
CA LYS A 849 5.57 -4.96 20.57
C LYS A 849 5.98 -6.44 20.62
N SER A 850 5.30 -7.27 19.82
CA SER A 850 5.78 -8.62 19.54
C SER A 850 7.03 -8.59 18.65
N ILE A 851 7.82 -9.66 18.62
CA ILE A 851 8.97 -9.78 17.71
C ILE A 851 8.54 -9.55 16.26
N ASP A 852 7.48 -10.22 15.82
CA ASP A 852 6.92 -10.12 14.46
C ASP A 852 6.46 -8.69 14.16
N GLY A 853 5.83 -8.01 15.13
CA GLY A 853 5.41 -6.61 15.02
C GLY A 853 6.56 -5.59 15.08
N PHE A 854 7.77 -6.04 15.43
CA PHE A 854 9.00 -5.22 15.49
C PHE A 854 9.88 -5.37 14.23
N GLN A 855 9.48 -6.20 13.27
CA GLN A 855 10.23 -6.37 12.03
C GLN A 855 10.35 -5.05 11.26
N GLY A 856 11.56 -4.71 10.81
CA GLY A 856 11.88 -3.42 10.18
C GLY A 856 11.98 -2.23 11.16
N GLY A 857 11.70 -2.43 12.45
CA GLY A 857 11.99 -1.48 13.53
C GLY A 857 13.39 -1.69 14.10
N GLU A 858 13.93 -0.63 14.70
CA GLU A 858 15.27 -0.54 15.30
C GLU A 858 15.23 0.43 16.47
N GLU A 859 16.00 0.14 17.52
CA GLU A 859 16.11 1.02 18.69
C GLU A 859 17.54 1.03 19.22
N ASP A 860 17.90 2.07 19.99
CA ASP A 860 19.21 2.14 20.64
C ASP A 860 19.41 0.98 21.60
N ILE A 861 18.36 0.65 22.36
CA ILE A 861 18.33 -0.42 23.36
C ILE A 861 17.18 -1.38 23.06
N ILE A 862 17.44 -2.69 23.08
CA ILE A 862 16.39 -3.72 23.03
C ILE A 862 16.41 -4.55 24.29
N LEU A 863 15.23 -4.67 24.91
CA LEU A 863 14.93 -5.61 25.98
C LEU A 863 14.07 -6.75 25.42
N ILE A 864 14.53 -8.00 25.48
CA ILE A 864 13.69 -9.15 25.14
C ILE A 864 13.20 -9.85 26.41
N SER A 865 11.91 -10.16 26.44
CA SER A 865 11.28 -11.01 27.45
C SER A 865 10.89 -12.33 26.80
N THR A 866 11.56 -13.42 27.19
CA THR A 866 11.40 -14.75 26.56
C THR A 866 10.20 -15.54 27.07
N VAL A 867 9.71 -15.20 28.26
CA VAL A 867 8.53 -15.76 28.96
C VAL A 867 8.65 -17.22 29.39
N ARG A 868 9.02 -18.12 28.47
CA ARG A 868 8.91 -19.55 28.64
C ARG A 868 9.76 -20.04 29.81
N SER A 869 9.09 -20.69 30.75
CA SER A 869 9.67 -21.45 31.85
C SER A 869 8.80 -22.68 32.02
N ASN A 870 9.21 -23.80 31.43
CA ASN A 870 8.48 -25.04 31.57
C ASN A 870 9.41 -26.23 31.83
N LYS A 871 8.90 -27.20 32.57
CA LYS A 871 9.61 -28.43 32.95
C LYS A 871 9.96 -29.32 31.75
N ASP A 872 9.27 -29.15 30.63
CA ASP A 872 9.48 -29.90 29.39
C ASP A 872 10.59 -29.33 28.48
N GLY A 873 11.14 -28.14 28.78
CA GLY A 873 12.13 -27.46 27.94
C GLY A 873 11.61 -26.98 26.57
N LYS A 874 10.28 -26.88 26.38
CA LYS A 874 9.66 -26.48 25.11
C LYS A 874 9.73 -24.98 24.90
N VAL A 875 10.52 -24.53 23.92
CA VAL A 875 10.71 -23.11 23.60
C VAL A 875 9.53 -22.47 22.83
N GLY A 876 8.65 -23.29 22.24
CA GLY A 876 7.43 -22.81 21.57
C GLY A 876 7.72 -21.87 20.39
N PHE A 877 7.18 -20.66 20.41
CA PHE A 877 7.23 -19.66 19.31
C PHE A 877 8.66 -19.21 18.97
N LEU A 878 9.60 -19.39 19.90
CA LEU A 878 11.03 -19.14 19.70
C LEU A 878 11.76 -20.29 18.97
N SER A 879 11.09 -21.36 18.56
CA SER A 879 11.73 -22.40 17.73
C SER A 879 12.00 -21.96 16.29
N ASP A 880 11.40 -20.84 15.87
CA ASP A 880 11.58 -20.26 14.54
C ASP A 880 12.90 -19.46 14.46
N ALA A 881 13.84 -19.96 13.64
CA ALA A 881 15.16 -19.34 13.45
C ALA A 881 15.09 -17.90 12.92
N GLY A 882 14.13 -17.60 12.03
CA GLY A 882 13.94 -16.27 11.48
C GLY A 882 13.48 -15.26 12.53
N ARG A 883 12.58 -15.69 13.42
CA ARG A 883 12.11 -14.87 14.55
C ARG A 883 13.24 -14.54 15.53
N ILE A 884 14.11 -15.51 15.79
CA ILE A 884 15.30 -15.33 16.63
C ILE A 884 16.23 -14.29 16.02
N ASN A 885 16.55 -14.46 14.73
CA ASN A 885 17.44 -13.56 14.02
C ASN A 885 16.87 -12.14 13.99
N VAL A 886 15.56 -11.97 13.76
CA VAL A 886 14.89 -10.67 13.88
C VAL A 886 15.10 -10.09 15.27
N ALA A 887 14.78 -10.83 16.34
CA ALA A 887 14.86 -10.35 17.71
C ALA A 887 16.27 -9.89 18.12
N LEU A 888 17.31 -10.63 17.73
CA LEU A 888 18.70 -10.34 18.06
C LEU A 888 19.26 -9.12 17.30
N THR A 889 18.64 -8.74 16.18
CA THR A 889 19.19 -7.76 15.24
C THR A 889 18.44 -6.43 15.23
N ARG A 890 17.63 -6.18 16.27
CA ARG A 890 16.87 -4.92 16.45
C ARG A 890 17.64 -3.82 17.17
N ALA A 891 18.70 -4.18 17.92
CA ALA A 891 19.45 -3.25 18.77
C ALA A 891 20.61 -2.60 18.04
N ASN A 892 20.79 -1.29 18.22
CA ASN A 892 21.97 -0.58 17.72
C ASN A 892 23.15 -0.71 18.70
N HIS A 893 22.93 -0.31 19.96
CA HIS A 893 24.01 -0.13 20.94
C HIS A 893 23.97 -1.14 22.08
N CYS A 894 22.78 -1.48 22.59
CA CYS A 894 22.64 -2.34 23.75
C CYS A 894 21.50 -3.35 23.58
N TYR A 895 21.79 -4.61 23.82
CA TYR A 895 20.84 -5.71 23.85
C TYR A 895 20.84 -6.38 25.22
N VAL A 896 19.66 -6.48 25.83
CA VAL A 896 19.49 -7.16 27.11
C VAL A 896 18.37 -8.19 26.99
N SER A 897 18.68 -9.43 27.32
CA SER A 897 17.70 -10.50 27.42
C SER A 897 17.34 -10.76 28.87
N VAL A 898 16.04 -10.75 29.18
CA VAL A 898 15.48 -11.06 30.49
C VAL A 898 14.76 -12.40 30.38
N GLN A 899 15.25 -13.41 31.08
CA GLN A 899 14.80 -14.79 30.92
C GLN A 899 14.79 -15.58 32.24
N VAL A 900 13.90 -16.56 32.34
CA VAL A 900 13.74 -17.43 33.52
C VAL A 900 14.54 -18.73 33.46
N LEU A 901 14.98 -19.17 32.27
CA LEU A 901 15.71 -20.43 32.13
C LEU A 901 17.23 -20.25 32.32
N PRO A 902 17.91 -21.12 33.09
CA PRO A 902 19.38 -21.08 33.26
C PRO A 902 20.13 -21.55 32.01
N LEU A 903 19.36 -21.96 31.00
CA LEU A 903 19.80 -22.41 29.70
C LEU A 903 19.82 -21.20 28.79
N ASP A 904 20.99 -20.90 28.25
CA ASP A 904 21.11 -20.15 27.01
C ASP A 904 20.19 -20.85 25.98
N PRO A 905 19.01 -20.29 25.62
CA PRO A 905 18.05 -20.96 24.74
C PRO A 905 18.69 -21.27 23.38
N TRP A 906 19.76 -20.54 23.08
CA TRP A 906 20.59 -20.63 21.90
C TRP A 906 21.57 -21.81 21.89
N LYS A 907 21.85 -22.45 23.04
CA LYS A 907 22.82 -23.56 23.16
C LYS A 907 22.24 -24.96 22.96
N ARG A 908 20.92 -25.15 23.06
CA ARG A 908 20.31 -26.51 23.09
C ARG A 908 19.46 -26.88 21.87
N ASN A 909 19.17 -25.95 20.97
CA ASN A 909 18.54 -26.31 19.70
C ASN A 909 19.62 -26.71 18.69
N HIS A 910 19.37 -27.84 18.02
CA HIS A 910 20.18 -28.52 17.00
C HIS A 910 20.71 -27.62 15.87
N PHE A 911 21.66 -26.74 16.16
CA PHE A 911 22.48 -26.04 15.18
C PHE A 911 23.93 -26.53 15.36
N THR A 912 24.23 -27.63 14.65
CA THR A 912 25.58 -28.17 14.36
C THR A 912 26.57 -28.25 15.53
N GLY A 913 26.59 -29.37 16.25
CA GLY A 913 27.80 -30.10 16.68
C GLY A 913 28.99 -29.39 17.35
N LYS A 914 28.91 -28.12 17.78
CA LYS A 914 30.02 -27.41 18.44
C LYS A 914 29.50 -26.67 19.67
N GLN A 915 29.88 -27.18 20.85
CA GLN A 915 29.80 -26.42 22.10
C GLN A 915 30.64 -25.15 21.96
N PHE A 916 30.02 -23.98 22.16
CA PHE A 916 30.75 -22.73 22.36
C PHE A 916 30.59 -22.24 23.80
N ASN A 917 31.73 -22.17 24.51
CA ASN A 917 31.88 -21.36 25.70
C ASN A 917 32.05 -19.91 25.26
N MET A 918 31.04 -19.07 25.48
CA MET A 918 31.22 -17.63 25.56
C MET A 918 31.62 -17.33 27.00
N GLY A 919 32.89 -17.00 27.20
CA GLY A 919 33.43 -16.45 28.44
C GLY A 919 33.25 -14.94 28.50
#